data_AF-A0A414LFY1-F1
#
_entry.id   AF-A0A414LFY1-F1
#
_cell.length_a   1.000
_cell.length_b   1.000
_cell.length_c   1.000
_cell.angle_alpha   90.00
_cell.angle_beta   90.00
_cell.angle_gamma   90.00
#
_symmetry.space_group_name_H-M   'P 1'
#
loop_
_entity.id
_entity.type
_entity.pdbx_description
1 polymer ?
#
loop_
_entity_poly.entity_id
_entity_poly.type
_entity_poly.pdbx_seq_one_letter_code
_entity_poly.pdbx_strand_id
1 'polypeptide(L)'
;MKSSICSPRTIRKLFLVGAVLLSTCTLQSTLVFATCVLQANPSQTRFSIKLQNATLEEFVKQMEQKTGYSFIYGEEVRLNSRITLAVRDLTINEILRKAFEMQPIGFEISGKHILLHKRPMPQKTVSRRFTISGYVTDGASSETLIGANVLDSRQRVGTATNPFGFYTLTLPEGDAELSFSYLGYETRHSSFPLNQDTVLNIRLNTNNELAEVIILSDKKEAGIQATAMGAHEIPMAQIQHTPAVLGEADILKTIQLMPGVQAGTEGFSGLYVRGGGPDQNLILLDGIPIYNADHLLGVFSIFTPEAVKKVTLFKSSFPARYGGRLSSIVDVRTNDGDMKRYHGALSIGTLTDKIHLEGPIIKDRTSFSLSGRTTHTAFMGKAFSSGGDEFNYYFYDLNAKVNHKFNDRSRLFLSFYHGKDHYHFNFKENYSYNDSGSGNHYTNNYESKSGLNWGNTIAAGRWNYVFTNKLFSNTTIAFNSYRMILKGKSKEQNMYSSSPPLSYFYQYDSEYRSGIRDWSFRTDFDYTPIPSHHIKFGVEYLYHTFRPETNTSKMKEEENGVTEQDTLYNSISNSYLHGHEASVYAEDNFDIGSRTSLNAGVHVSLFNTQGKNYFSIQPRLSVHYRFDHGFSVKASFSQMAQYVHQLSSTPLAMPTDLWVPITKNIRPMHANQYSLGGYYTGVPGWEFSIEGYYKQMRNVLEYQNGVSFFGSSTNWEEKVEMGEGRSMGIEFMAQKTTGKTTGWLAYTLAKADRQFKDGSINDGERFPYKYDRRHSISLCVNHKFNERIDIGVSWIYNSGSTVTLPEQQTVILKPDGSIEQTNYISKRNNYRLPASHRLNIGVNFNKKTKHGMRTWNISLYNAYNSMNPTFVYGKRRDYDYLAYKDEYGKYTGGYNTSKLFIKKITLLPIIPSVTYTYKF
;
A
#
# COMPACT_ATOMS: atom_id res chain seq x y z
N MET A 1 26.95 47.41 9.40
CA MET A 1 26.24 47.88 8.19
C MET A 1 24.76 47.55 8.32
N LYS A 2 23.90 48.57 8.25
CA LYS A 2 22.44 48.42 8.17
C LYS A 2 22.06 48.00 6.75
N SER A 3 21.17 47.03 6.58
CA SER A 3 20.12 47.12 5.56
C SER A 3 18.92 46.26 5.97
N SER A 4 17.77 46.69 5.48
CA SER A 4 16.46 46.63 6.12
C SER A 4 15.58 45.45 5.71
N ILE A 5 14.74 45.08 6.66
CA ILE A 5 13.69 44.06 6.66
C ILE A 5 12.62 44.31 5.60
N CYS A 6 12.19 43.25 4.91
CA CYS A 6 11.00 43.24 4.06
C CYS A 6 9.94 42.28 4.67
N SER A 7 8.71 42.77 4.87
CA SER A 7 7.67 42.09 5.68
C SER A 7 6.86 41.01 4.92
N PRO A 8 6.27 40.02 5.62
CA PRO A 8 5.49 38.92 5.01
C PRO A 8 4.17 39.33 4.33
N ARG A 9 3.72 40.57 4.52
CA ARG A 9 2.47 41.07 3.91
C ARG A 9 2.61 41.38 2.41
N THR A 10 3.82 41.63 1.93
CA THR A 10 4.06 42.01 0.52
C THR A 10 4.04 40.80 -0.42
N ILE A 11 4.48 39.62 0.07
CA ILE A 11 4.48 38.37 -0.71
C ILE A 11 3.05 37.83 -0.91
N ARG A 12 2.17 37.99 0.09
CA ARG A 12 0.75 37.62 -0.03
C ARG A 12 -0.01 38.51 -1.04
N LYS A 13 0.36 39.79 -1.17
CA LYS A 13 -0.21 40.68 -2.19
C LYS A 13 0.31 40.35 -3.59
N LEU A 14 1.57 39.95 -3.75
CA LEU A 14 2.08 39.50 -5.07
C LEU A 14 1.41 38.22 -5.57
N PHE A 15 1.12 37.25 -4.69
CA PHE A 15 0.41 36.03 -5.07
C PHE A 15 -1.08 36.25 -5.38
N LEU A 16 -1.75 37.18 -4.67
CA LEU A 16 -3.15 37.51 -4.97
C LEU A 16 -3.28 38.33 -6.27
N VAL A 17 -2.34 39.25 -6.52
CA VAL A 17 -2.30 40.05 -7.76
C VAL A 17 -1.89 39.18 -8.96
N GLY A 18 -1.00 38.20 -8.78
CA GLY A 18 -0.65 37.20 -9.81
C GLY A 18 -1.80 36.24 -10.16
N ALA A 19 -2.59 35.82 -9.17
CA ALA A 19 -3.76 34.95 -9.40
C ALA A 19 -4.93 35.71 -10.06
N VAL A 20 -5.13 36.99 -9.73
CA VAL A 20 -6.15 37.84 -10.35
C VAL A 20 -5.73 38.23 -11.78
N LEU A 21 -4.46 38.55 -12.04
CA LEU A 21 -3.94 38.82 -13.39
C LEU A 21 -3.94 37.60 -14.31
N LEU A 22 -3.68 36.38 -13.81
CA LEU A 22 -3.85 35.16 -14.61
C LEU A 22 -5.32 34.85 -14.91
N SER A 23 -6.24 35.18 -13.98
CA SER A 23 -7.69 34.99 -14.21
C SER A 23 -8.27 36.00 -15.20
N THR A 24 -7.76 37.24 -15.24
CA THR A 24 -8.20 38.27 -16.19
C THR A 24 -7.54 38.12 -17.56
N CYS A 25 -6.28 37.66 -17.65
CA CYS A 25 -5.65 37.31 -18.93
C CYS A 25 -6.24 36.03 -19.57
N THR A 26 -6.73 35.07 -18.78
CA THR A 26 -7.42 33.88 -19.32
C THR A 26 -8.87 34.17 -19.72
N LEU A 27 -9.58 35.07 -19.02
CA LEU A 27 -10.91 35.50 -19.45
C LEU A 27 -10.89 36.44 -20.68
N GLN A 28 -9.90 37.34 -20.80
CA GLN A 28 -9.76 38.22 -21.98
C GLN A 28 -9.19 37.51 -23.22
N SER A 29 -8.40 36.44 -23.06
CA SER A 29 -7.97 35.62 -24.22
C SER A 29 -9.07 34.70 -24.75
N THR A 30 -10.06 34.34 -23.94
CA THR A 30 -11.29 33.66 -24.42
C THR A 30 -12.37 34.60 -24.97
N LEU A 31 -12.31 35.91 -24.72
CA LEU A 31 -13.32 36.87 -25.22
C LEU A 31 -12.89 37.68 -26.47
N VAL A 32 -11.60 37.67 -26.84
CA VAL A 32 -11.08 38.38 -28.03
C VAL A 32 -10.99 37.50 -29.29
N PHE A 33 -11.16 36.18 -29.17
CA PHE A 33 -11.31 35.28 -30.32
C PHE A 33 -12.75 35.17 -30.87
N ALA A 34 -13.68 36.02 -30.41
CA ALA A 34 -15.10 35.97 -30.77
C ALA A 34 -15.62 37.17 -31.59
N THR A 35 -14.79 38.13 -32.00
CA THR A 35 -15.26 39.27 -32.82
C THR A 35 -14.23 39.69 -33.86
N CYS A 36 -14.14 38.95 -34.98
CA CYS A 36 -13.77 39.49 -36.29
C CYS A 36 -14.03 38.46 -37.41
N VAL A 37 -15.30 38.21 -37.73
CA VAL A 37 -15.72 37.79 -39.08
C VAL A 37 -17.05 38.47 -39.39
N LEU A 38 -16.98 39.76 -39.73
CA LEU A 38 -17.99 40.40 -40.56
C LEU A 38 -17.38 40.52 -41.96
N GLN A 39 -17.36 39.39 -42.66
CA GLN A 39 -17.35 39.38 -44.12
C GLN A 39 -18.72 38.84 -44.56
N ALA A 40 -19.34 39.57 -45.48
CA ALA A 40 -20.66 39.29 -46.01
C ALA A 40 -20.78 37.82 -46.44
N ASN A 41 -21.73 37.12 -45.80
CA ASN A 41 -21.98 35.70 -46.01
C ASN A 41 -22.87 35.54 -47.26
N PRO A 42 -22.44 34.85 -48.34
CA PRO A 42 -23.29 34.60 -49.51
C PRO A 42 -24.41 33.57 -49.25
N SER A 43 -24.69 33.23 -47.99
CA SER A 43 -25.50 32.07 -47.59
C SER A 43 -27.03 32.30 -47.58
N GLN A 44 -27.53 33.44 -48.05
CA GLN A 44 -28.97 33.74 -48.03
C GLN A 44 -29.69 33.48 -49.37
N THR A 45 -28.98 33.11 -50.43
CA THR A 45 -29.62 32.73 -51.68
C THR A 45 -30.41 31.44 -51.47
N ARG A 46 -31.72 31.49 -51.71
CA ARG A 46 -32.63 30.36 -51.59
C ARG A 46 -32.80 29.68 -52.94
N PHE A 47 -32.80 28.36 -52.91
CA PHE A 47 -32.86 27.54 -54.11
C PHE A 47 -34.02 26.54 -54.03
N SER A 48 -34.55 26.21 -55.20
CA SER A 48 -35.54 25.14 -55.35
C SER A 48 -34.96 24.04 -56.24
N ILE A 49 -34.98 22.81 -55.74
CA ILE A 49 -34.51 21.63 -56.45
C ILE A 49 -35.51 20.49 -56.31
N LYS A 50 -35.80 19.85 -57.44
CA LYS A 50 -36.66 18.68 -57.53
C LYS A 50 -35.93 17.60 -58.31
N LEU A 51 -35.56 16.54 -57.61
CA LEU A 51 -34.91 15.34 -58.13
C LEU A 51 -35.80 14.14 -57.80
N GLN A 52 -35.97 13.26 -58.78
CA GLN A 52 -36.67 12.00 -58.60
C GLN A 52 -35.74 10.88 -59.03
N ASN A 53 -35.39 10.00 -58.09
CA ASN A 53 -34.54 8.84 -58.32
C ASN A 53 -33.19 9.13 -59.04
N ALA A 54 -32.63 10.32 -58.78
CA ALA A 54 -31.37 10.80 -59.35
C ALA A 54 -30.17 10.26 -58.57
N THR A 55 -28.97 10.21 -59.15
CA THR A 55 -27.75 9.89 -58.38
C THR A 55 -27.30 11.08 -57.53
N LEU A 56 -26.53 10.84 -56.47
CA LEU A 56 -25.92 11.94 -55.72
C LEU A 56 -24.92 12.73 -56.57
N GLU A 57 -24.31 12.09 -57.57
CA GLU A 57 -23.48 12.78 -58.57
C GLU A 57 -24.32 13.77 -59.39
N GLU A 58 -25.51 13.39 -59.84
CA GLU A 58 -26.45 14.29 -60.53
C GLU A 58 -26.94 15.41 -59.60
N PHE A 59 -27.19 15.11 -58.33
CA PHE A 59 -27.49 16.13 -57.32
C PHE A 59 -26.35 17.14 -57.19
N VAL A 60 -25.10 16.68 -57.01
CA VAL A 60 -23.92 17.54 -56.91
C VAL A 60 -23.79 18.42 -58.15
N LYS A 61 -23.82 17.85 -59.36
CA LYS A 61 -23.75 18.62 -60.62
C LYS A 61 -24.84 19.68 -60.74
N GLN A 62 -26.08 19.36 -60.37
CA GLN A 62 -27.17 20.35 -60.41
C GLN A 62 -26.99 21.46 -59.38
N MET A 63 -26.43 21.14 -58.21
CA MET A 63 -26.13 22.13 -57.19
C MET A 63 -24.99 23.05 -57.64
N GLU A 64 -23.94 22.52 -58.27
CA GLU A 64 -22.85 23.34 -58.83
C GLU A 64 -23.37 24.34 -59.87
N GLN A 65 -24.20 23.85 -60.81
CA GLN A 65 -24.78 24.68 -61.86
C GLN A 65 -25.73 25.77 -61.34
N LYS A 66 -26.55 25.47 -60.34
CA LYS A 66 -27.57 26.41 -59.83
C LYS A 66 -27.05 27.39 -58.80
N THR A 67 -25.99 27.02 -58.07
CA THR A 67 -25.56 27.79 -56.89
C THR A 67 -24.17 28.40 -57.03
N GLY A 68 -23.38 27.96 -58.01
CA GLY A 68 -22.00 28.44 -58.23
C GLY A 68 -21.01 28.00 -57.16
N TYR A 69 -21.39 27.04 -56.30
CA TYR A 69 -20.47 26.32 -55.42
C TYR A 69 -19.79 25.20 -56.20
N SER A 70 -18.56 24.83 -55.81
CA SER A 70 -17.85 23.65 -56.33
C SER A 70 -17.69 22.59 -55.25
N PHE A 71 -17.96 21.33 -55.55
CA PHE A 71 -17.81 20.24 -54.60
C PHE A 71 -16.43 19.60 -54.72
N ILE A 72 -15.79 19.37 -53.57
CA ILE A 72 -14.46 18.74 -53.49
C ILE A 72 -14.60 17.48 -52.62
N TYR A 73 -14.15 16.34 -53.13
CA TYR A 73 -14.21 15.06 -52.41
C TYR A 73 -13.17 14.06 -52.92
N GLY A 74 -12.65 13.21 -52.03
CA GLY A 74 -11.70 12.13 -52.33
C GLY A 74 -12.38 10.83 -52.76
N GLU A 75 -11.59 9.82 -53.14
CA GLU A 75 -12.09 8.50 -53.59
C GLU A 75 -12.94 7.75 -52.55
N GLU A 76 -12.78 8.09 -51.27
CA GLU A 76 -13.52 7.53 -50.14
C GLU A 76 -15.01 7.95 -50.10
N VAL A 77 -15.41 8.99 -50.84
CA VAL A 77 -16.79 9.45 -50.96
C VAL A 77 -17.41 8.90 -52.25
N ARG A 78 -18.36 7.96 -52.11
CA ARG A 78 -19.08 7.36 -53.24
C ARG A 78 -20.40 8.11 -53.49
N LEU A 79 -20.54 8.77 -54.65
CA LEU A 79 -21.75 9.52 -55.04
C LEU A 79 -22.76 8.71 -55.87
N ASN A 80 -22.66 7.38 -55.80
CA ASN A 80 -23.43 6.45 -56.63
C ASN A 80 -24.84 6.19 -56.08
N SER A 81 -25.09 6.55 -54.81
CA SER A 81 -26.39 6.39 -54.16
C SER A 81 -27.47 7.20 -54.88
N ARG A 82 -28.70 6.69 -54.88
CA ARG A 82 -29.84 7.41 -55.45
C ARG A 82 -30.57 8.24 -54.40
N ILE A 83 -31.10 9.38 -54.83
CA ILE A 83 -31.85 10.34 -54.02
C ILE A 83 -33.12 10.80 -54.74
N THR A 84 -34.18 10.95 -53.96
CA THR A 84 -35.38 11.69 -54.36
C THR A 84 -35.51 12.86 -53.39
N LEU A 85 -35.45 14.08 -53.91
CA LEU A 85 -35.44 15.30 -53.10
C LEU A 85 -36.31 16.36 -53.78
N ALA A 86 -37.36 16.82 -53.12
CA ALA A 86 -38.19 17.92 -53.60
C ALA A 86 -38.25 18.99 -52.52
N VAL A 87 -37.50 20.07 -52.73
CA VAL A 87 -37.41 21.18 -51.78
C VAL A 87 -37.59 22.51 -52.52
N ARG A 88 -38.26 23.46 -51.85
CA ARG A 88 -38.52 24.80 -52.36
C ARG A 88 -38.02 25.81 -51.36
N ASP A 89 -37.39 26.85 -51.87
CA ASP A 89 -37.00 28.03 -51.11
C ASP A 89 -36.13 27.75 -49.87
N LEU A 90 -35.14 26.86 -50.01
CA LEU A 90 -34.19 26.51 -48.96
C LEU A 90 -32.79 27.04 -49.27
N THR A 91 -32.03 27.36 -48.22
CA THR A 91 -30.61 27.70 -48.35
C THR A 91 -29.80 26.46 -48.76
N ILE A 92 -28.63 26.68 -49.37
CA ILE A 92 -27.71 25.59 -49.76
C ILE A 92 -27.42 24.64 -48.58
N ASN A 93 -27.23 25.16 -47.37
CA ASN A 93 -26.96 24.36 -46.18
C ASN A 93 -28.14 23.44 -45.83
N GLU A 94 -29.37 23.95 -45.90
CA GLU A 94 -30.58 23.16 -45.63
C GLU A 94 -30.82 22.09 -46.70
N ILE A 95 -30.54 22.40 -47.96
CA ILE A 95 -30.63 21.43 -49.07
C ILE A 95 -29.61 20.31 -48.89
N LEU A 96 -28.35 20.64 -48.57
CA LEU A 96 -27.29 19.66 -48.32
C LEU A 96 -27.59 18.79 -47.10
N ARG A 97 -28.12 19.39 -46.01
CA ARG A 97 -28.57 18.64 -44.83
C ARG A 97 -29.61 17.60 -45.20
N LYS A 98 -30.64 17.98 -45.98
CA LYS A 98 -31.67 17.03 -46.43
C LYS A 98 -31.15 16.01 -47.42
N ALA A 99 -30.23 16.39 -48.30
CA ALA A 99 -29.68 15.50 -49.31
C ALA A 99 -28.80 14.39 -48.71
N PHE A 100 -28.02 14.74 -47.69
CA PHE A 100 -27.08 13.81 -47.05
C PHE A 100 -27.56 13.25 -45.71
N GLU A 101 -28.78 13.57 -45.27
CA GLU A 101 -29.35 13.13 -43.98
C GLU A 101 -29.25 11.61 -43.78
N MET A 102 -29.48 10.85 -44.84
CA MET A 102 -29.48 9.38 -44.85
C MET A 102 -28.34 8.79 -45.68
N GLN A 103 -27.24 9.54 -45.84
CA GLN A 103 -26.08 9.12 -46.61
C GLN A 103 -24.83 9.06 -45.72
N PRO A 104 -23.85 8.20 -46.03
CA PRO A 104 -22.57 8.13 -45.30
C PRO A 104 -21.63 9.30 -45.67
N ILE A 105 -22.18 10.50 -45.84
CA ILE A 105 -21.50 11.68 -46.38
C ILE A 105 -21.78 12.87 -45.46
N GLY A 106 -20.71 13.43 -44.90
CA GLY A 106 -20.72 14.74 -44.24
C GLY A 106 -20.28 15.83 -45.21
N PHE A 107 -20.60 17.08 -44.91
CA PHE A 107 -20.18 18.22 -45.71
C PHE A 107 -19.75 19.40 -44.84
N GLU A 108 -18.83 20.20 -45.37
CA GLU A 108 -18.40 21.49 -44.80
C GLU A 108 -18.39 22.55 -45.91
N ILE A 109 -18.92 23.74 -45.63
CA ILE A 109 -18.97 24.84 -46.58
C ILE A 109 -17.85 25.83 -46.23
N SER A 110 -16.91 26.04 -47.14
CA SER A 110 -15.80 26.98 -46.99
C SER A 110 -15.69 27.87 -48.22
N GLY A 111 -16.12 29.14 -48.08
CA GLY A 111 -16.20 30.07 -49.21
C GLY A 111 -17.18 29.58 -50.30
N LYS A 112 -16.70 29.42 -51.53
CA LYS A 112 -17.45 28.83 -52.66
C LYS A 112 -17.26 27.31 -52.81
N HIS A 113 -16.60 26.64 -51.88
CA HIS A 113 -16.34 25.21 -51.96
C HIS A 113 -17.15 24.45 -50.92
N ILE A 114 -17.66 23.27 -51.31
CA ILE A 114 -18.33 22.32 -50.43
C ILE A 114 -17.45 21.07 -50.36
N LEU A 115 -16.80 20.85 -49.22
CA LEU A 115 -16.00 19.66 -48.99
C LEU A 115 -16.91 18.51 -48.56
N LEU A 116 -16.96 17.41 -49.31
CA LEU A 116 -17.63 16.19 -48.86
C LEU A 116 -16.59 15.25 -48.23
N HIS A 117 -16.94 14.67 -47.09
CA HIS A 117 -16.12 13.71 -46.39
C HIS A 117 -16.95 12.51 -45.94
N LYS A 118 -16.34 11.33 -45.83
CA LYS A 118 -17.02 10.14 -45.34
C LYS A 118 -17.45 10.35 -43.89
N ARG A 119 -18.73 10.13 -43.59
CA ARG A 119 -19.29 10.19 -42.24
C ARG A 119 -19.97 8.86 -41.89
N PRO A 120 -19.93 8.39 -40.62
CA PRO A 120 -20.75 7.27 -40.19
C PRO A 120 -22.24 7.55 -40.46
N MET A 121 -22.96 6.56 -41.01
CA MET A 121 -24.42 6.62 -41.16
C MET A 121 -25.07 6.96 -39.81
N PRO A 122 -26.07 7.86 -39.75
CA PRO A 122 -26.89 7.97 -38.55
C PRO A 122 -27.56 6.61 -38.31
N GLN A 123 -27.13 5.92 -37.25
CA GLN A 123 -27.75 4.66 -36.83
C GLN A 123 -29.22 4.92 -36.47
N LYS A 124 -30.11 4.03 -36.91
CA LYS A 124 -31.48 3.95 -36.40
C LYS A 124 -31.46 3.98 -34.87
N THR A 125 -32.43 4.70 -34.31
CA THR A 125 -32.73 4.79 -32.88
C THR A 125 -32.67 3.40 -32.22
N VAL A 126 -31.64 3.22 -31.38
CA VAL A 126 -31.34 2.17 -30.39
C VAL A 126 -32.02 0.81 -30.63
N SER A 127 -31.26 -0.12 -31.20
CA SER A 127 -31.55 -1.56 -31.15
C SER A 127 -31.55 -2.05 -29.70
N ARG A 128 -32.26 -3.16 -29.43
CA ARG A 128 -32.26 -3.81 -28.11
C ARG A 128 -30.81 -4.01 -27.64
N ARG A 129 -30.54 -3.87 -26.34
CA ARG A 129 -29.20 -4.09 -25.78
C ARG A 129 -29.10 -5.46 -25.15
N PHE A 130 -27.95 -6.10 -25.32
CA PHE A 130 -27.64 -7.40 -24.74
C PHE A 130 -26.34 -7.36 -23.96
N THR A 131 -26.25 -8.21 -22.94
CA THR A 131 -25.12 -8.27 -22.02
C THR A 131 -24.26 -9.49 -22.32
N ILE A 132 -22.97 -9.24 -22.53
CA ILE A 132 -21.96 -10.28 -22.62
C ILE A 132 -21.28 -10.36 -21.25
N SER A 133 -21.22 -11.55 -20.66
CA SER A 133 -20.55 -11.76 -19.38
C SER A 133 -19.74 -13.05 -19.38
N GLY A 134 -18.81 -13.21 -18.45
CA GLY A 134 -18.02 -14.45 -18.35
C GLY A 134 -16.76 -14.27 -17.53
N TYR A 135 -15.90 -15.27 -17.59
CA TYR A 135 -14.60 -15.25 -16.92
C TYR A 135 -13.46 -15.22 -17.93
N VAL A 136 -12.41 -14.45 -17.62
CA VAL A 136 -11.12 -14.54 -18.31
C VAL A 136 -10.16 -15.34 -17.42
N THR A 137 -9.55 -16.37 -17.98
CA THR A 137 -8.67 -17.31 -17.28
C THR A 137 -7.38 -17.55 -18.05
N ASP A 138 -6.33 -17.95 -17.34
CA ASP A 138 -5.13 -18.48 -17.96
C ASP A 138 -5.42 -19.83 -18.63
N GLY A 139 -4.94 -20.00 -19.86
CA GLY A 139 -5.12 -21.22 -20.65
C GLY A 139 -4.36 -22.41 -20.09
N ALA A 140 -3.25 -22.17 -19.38
CA ALA A 140 -2.39 -23.22 -18.86
C ALA A 140 -2.86 -23.83 -17.53
N SER A 141 -3.37 -23.00 -16.61
CA SER A 141 -3.73 -23.34 -15.23
C SER A 141 -5.22 -23.22 -14.92
N SER A 142 -5.98 -22.54 -15.78
CA SER A 142 -7.38 -22.13 -15.51
C SER A 142 -7.54 -21.19 -14.30
N GLU A 143 -6.45 -20.55 -13.87
CA GLU A 143 -6.49 -19.49 -12.87
C GLU A 143 -7.20 -18.25 -13.44
N THR A 144 -7.93 -17.50 -12.60
CA THR A 144 -8.63 -16.26 -13.00
C THR A 144 -7.64 -15.14 -13.33
N LEU A 145 -7.89 -14.32 -14.35
CA LEU A 145 -7.01 -13.17 -14.65
C LEU A 145 -7.64 -11.91 -14.09
N ILE A 146 -6.97 -11.28 -13.11
CA ILE A 146 -7.51 -10.12 -12.40
C ILE A 146 -7.17 -8.84 -13.16
N GLY A 147 -8.19 -8.11 -13.60
CA GLY A 147 -8.02 -6.86 -14.37
C GLY A 147 -7.65 -7.08 -15.85
N ALA A 148 -8.01 -8.23 -16.44
CA ALA A 148 -7.96 -8.44 -17.88
C ALA A 148 -8.90 -7.47 -18.61
N ASN A 149 -8.39 -6.86 -19.68
CA ASN A 149 -9.09 -5.90 -20.50
C ASN A 149 -10.03 -6.62 -21.48
N VAL A 150 -11.25 -6.11 -21.64
CA VAL A 150 -12.24 -6.58 -22.61
C VAL A 150 -12.75 -5.36 -23.38
N LEU A 151 -12.41 -5.25 -24.66
CA LEU A 151 -12.78 -4.11 -25.51
C LEU A 151 -13.61 -4.56 -26.71
N ASP A 152 -14.71 -3.86 -27.00
CA ASP A 152 -15.38 -3.96 -28.29
C ASP A 152 -14.77 -2.96 -29.29
N SER A 153 -14.18 -3.47 -30.37
CA SER A 153 -13.46 -2.67 -31.36
C SER A 153 -14.39 -1.77 -32.18
N ARG A 154 -15.68 -2.12 -32.33
CA ARG A 154 -16.63 -1.38 -33.16
C ARG A 154 -17.19 -0.16 -32.45
N GLN A 155 -17.63 -0.32 -31.20
CA GLN A 155 -18.20 0.73 -30.36
C GLN A 155 -17.13 1.50 -29.58
N ARG A 156 -15.90 0.96 -29.49
CA ARG A 156 -14.82 1.49 -28.64
C ARG A 156 -15.23 1.59 -27.17
N VAL A 157 -16.04 0.64 -26.71
CA VAL A 157 -16.47 0.53 -25.32
C VAL A 157 -15.86 -0.73 -24.73
N GLY A 158 -15.33 -0.65 -23.52
CA GLY A 158 -14.69 -1.78 -22.86
C GLY A 158 -14.99 -1.87 -21.37
N THR A 159 -14.51 -2.94 -20.77
CA THR A 159 -14.57 -3.23 -19.35
C THR A 159 -13.30 -3.96 -18.94
N ALA A 160 -13.09 -4.15 -17.64
CA ALA A 160 -12.05 -5.01 -17.11
C ALA A 160 -12.67 -6.07 -16.19
N THR A 161 -12.06 -7.25 -16.12
CA THR A 161 -12.48 -8.26 -15.16
C THR A 161 -12.28 -7.78 -13.73
N ASN A 162 -13.18 -8.14 -12.83
CA ASN A 162 -13.08 -7.85 -11.40
C ASN A 162 -11.97 -8.69 -10.71
N PRO A 163 -11.74 -8.52 -9.39
CA PRO A 163 -10.78 -9.31 -8.61
C PRO A 163 -10.92 -10.85 -8.66
N PHE A 164 -11.97 -11.37 -9.29
CA PHE A 164 -12.26 -12.79 -9.41
C PHE A 164 -12.32 -13.26 -10.87
N GLY A 165 -11.84 -12.43 -11.81
CA GLY A 165 -11.78 -12.73 -13.23
C GLY A 165 -13.11 -12.62 -13.98
N PHE A 166 -14.19 -12.16 -13.33
CA PHE A 166 -15.51 -11.99 -13.96
C PHE A 166 -15.61 -10.64 -14.67
N TYR A 167 -16.18 -10.61 -15.87
CA TYR A 167 -16.46 -9.39 -16.62
C TYR A 167 -17.92 -9.30 -17.08
N THR A 168 -18.37 -8.09 -17.34
CA THR A 168 -19.68 -7.79 -17.94
C THR A 168 -19.59 -6.58 -18.87
N LEU A 169 -20.17 -6.69 -20.06
CA LEU A 169 -20.17 -5.66 -21.10
C LEU A 169 -21.53 -5.65 -21.82
N THR A 170 -22.27 -4.55 -21.72
CA THR A 170 -23.56 -4.38 -22.42
C THR A 170 -23.37 -3.63 -23.73
N LEU A 171 -23.76 -4.23 -24.85
CA LEU A 171 -23.64 -3.67 -26.19
C LEU A 171 -25.01 -3.62 -26.89
N PRO A 172 -25.19 -2.73 -27.90
CA PRO A 172 -26.36 -2.79 -28.77
C PRO A 172 -26.38 -4.09 -29.58
N GLU A 173 -27.58 -4.55 -29.94
CA GLU A 173 -27.79 -5.66 -30.87
C GLU A 173 -27.12 -5.37 -32.22
N GLY A 174 -26.41 -6.37 -32.74
CA GLY A 174 -25.56 -6.27 -33.92
C GLY A 174 -24.34 -7.19 -33.79
N ASP A 175 -23.34 -7.06 -34.67
CA ASP A 175 -22.10 -7.84 -34.49
C ASP A 175 -21.25 -7.23 -33.37
N ALA A 176 -20.83 -8.08 -32.43
CA ALA A 176 -19.85 -7.74 -31.42
C ALA A 176 -18.47 -8.23 -31.86
N GLU A 177 -17.43 -7.41 -31.64
CA GLU A 177 -16.04 -7.75 -31.94
C GLU A 177 -15.18 -7.49 -30.72
N LEU A 178 -15.07 -8.49 -29.87
CA LEU A 178 -14.39 -8.40 -28.58
C LEU A 178 -12.91 -8.76 -28.70
N SER A 179 -12.07 -7.95 -28.07
CA SER A 179 -10.65 -8.17 -27.84
C SER A 179 -10.40 -8.36 -26.34
N PHE A 180 -9.73 -9.45 -25.98
CA PHE A 180 -9.33 -9.77 -24.62
C PHE A 180 -7.82 -9.68 -24.48
N SER A 181 -7.31 -8.86 -23.56
CA SER A 181 -5.86 -8.71 -23.33
C SER A 181 -5.50 -8.66 -21.84
N TYR A 182 -4.32 -9.18 -21.52
CA TYR A 182 -3.77 -9.15 -20.17
C TYR A 182 -2.24 -9.18 -20.23
N LEU A 183 -1.57 -8.50 -19.29
CA LEU A 183 -0.12 -8.36 -19.28
C LEU A 183 0.58 -9.73 -19.23
N GLY A 184 1.43 -10.02 -20.21
CA GLY A 184 2.13 -11.32 -20.35
C GLY A 184 1.37 -12.39 -21.13
N TYR A 185 0.23 -12.04 -21.74
CA TYR A 185 -0.63 -12.96 -22.49
C TYR A 185 -0.86 -12.48 -23.92
N GLU A 186 -1.14 -13.42 -24.82
CA GLU A 186 -1.56 -13.14 -26.19
C GLU A 186 -2.98 -12.58 -26.21
N THR A 187 -3.20 -11.50 -26.98
CA THR A 187 -4.53 -10.92 -27.18
C THR A 187 -5.40 -11.88 -27.97
N ARG A 188 -6.62 -12.14 -27.48
CA ARG A 188 -7.59 -13.01 -28.15
C ARG A 188 -8.77 -12.22 -28.68
N HIS A 189 -9.11 -12.45 -29.94
CA HIS A 189 -10.26 -11.83 -30.60
C HIS A 189 -11.45 -12.80 -30.70
N SER A 190 -12.67 -12.29 -30.55
CA SER A 190 -13.91 -13.05 -30.68
C SER A 190 -14.96 -12.19 -31.38
N SER A 191 -15.47 -12.66 -32.52
CA SER A 191 -16.49 -11.96 -33.31
C SER A 191 -17.74 -12.84 -33.44
N PHE A 192 -18.91 -12.29 -33.14
CA PHE A 192 -20.19 -13.01 -33.22
C PHE A 192 -21.39 -12.05 -33.30
N PRO A 193 -22.53 -12.48 -33.88
CA PRO A 193 -23.77 -11.71 -33.83
C PRO A 193 -24.35 -11.72 -32.41
N LEU A 194 -24.56 -10.54 -31.83
CA LEU A 194 -25.13 -10.34 -30.51
C LEU A 194 -26.64 -10.05 -30.64
N ASN A 195 -27.45 -11.08 -30.40
CA ASN A 195 -28.92 -11.03 -30.45
C ASN A 195 -29.61 -11.50 -29.15
N GLN A 196 -28.82 -11.89 -28.16
CA GLN A 196 -29.27 -12.27 -26.83
C GLN A 196 -28.14 -12.09 -25.81
N ASP A 197 -28.49 -12.04 -24.53
CA ASP A 197 -27.52 -12.10 -23.44
C ASP A 197 -26.65 -13.36 -23.60
N THR A 198 -25.32 -13.18 -23.55
CA THR A 198 -24.35 -14.21 -23.91
C THR A 198 -23.34 -14.41 -22.79
N VAL A 199 -23.12 -15.67 -22.39
CA VAL A 199 -22.01 -16.02 -21.49
C VAL A 199 -20.83 -16.51 -22.33
N LEU A 200 -19.70 -15.81 -22.25
CA LEU A 200 -18.48 -16.10 -23.01
C LEU A 200 -17.29 -16.22 -22.06
N ASN A 201 -16.88 -17.45 -21.76
CA ASN A 201 -15.67 -17.70 -20.98
C ASN A 201 -14.45 -17.75 -21.90
N ILE A 202 -13.42 -16.98 -21.57
CA ILE A 202 -12.20 -16.84 -22.37
C ILE A 202 -10.99 -17.41 -21.63
N ARG A 203 -10.16 -18.12 -22.38
CA ARG A 203 -8.83 -18.56 -21.97
C ARG A 203 -7.78 -17.81 -22.78
N LEU A 204 -6.81 -17.21 -22.11
CA LEU A 204 -5.66 -16.52 -22.73
C LEU A 204 -4.40 -17.37 -22.56
N ASN A 205 -3.56 -17.45 -23.60
CA ASN A 205 -2.29 -18.16 -23.54
C ASN A 205 -1.15 -17.18 -23.23
N THR A 206 -0.18 -17.59 -22.41
CA THR A 206 1.01 -16.79 -22.11
C THR A 206 1.88 -16.61 -23.35
N ASN A 207 2.43 -15.40 -23.56
CA ASN A 207 3.41 -15.15 -24.61
C ASN A 207 4.59 -14.32 -24.06
N ASN A 208 5.81 -14.87 -24.16
CA ASN A 208 7.03 -14.27 -23.61
C ASN A 208 7.80 -13.41 -24.63
N GLU A 209 7.36 -13.33 -25.90
CA GLU A 209 8.15 -12.79 -27.01
C GLU A 209 7.62 -11.49 -27.62
N LEU A 210 6.46 -10.97 -27.19
CA LEU A 210 5.85 -9.81 -27.84
C LEU A 210 5.91 -8.54 -26.98
N ALA A 211 6.20 -7.42 -27.65
CA ALA A 211 5.85 -6.10 -27.14
C ALA A 211 4.34 -6.03 -27.03
N GLU A 212 3.85 -5.75 -25.83
CA GLU A 212 2.44 -5.59 -25.53
C GLU A 212 1.85 -4.55 -26.49
N VAL A 213 0.88 -4.95 -27.34
CA VAL A 213 -0.08 -3.98 -27.85
C VAL A 213 -1.03 -3.74 -26.70
N ILE A 214 -0.73 -2.74 -25.87
CA ILE A 214 -1.63 -2.29 -24.81
C ILE A 214 -2.87 -1.73 -25.52
N ILE A 215 -3.87 -2.58 -25.72
CA ILE A 215 -5.20 -2.11 -26.04
C ILE A 215 -5.69 -1.46 -24.75
N LEU A 216 -5.60 -0.12 -24.71
CA LEU A 216 -6.06 0.68 -23.59
C LEU A 216 -7.56 0.41 -23.39
N SER A 217 -7.87 -0.39 -22.38
CA SER A 217 -9.20 -0.41 -21.78
C SER A 217 -9.11 0.29 -20.42
N ASP A 218 -10.19 0.93 -20.00
CA ASP A 218 -10.23 1.70 -18.77
C ASP A 218 -10.12 0.76 -17.56
N LYS A 219 -8.91 0.58 -17.04
CA LYS A 219 -8.68 -0.06 -15.74
C LYS A 219 -9.34 0.81 -14.67
N LYS A 220 -10.53 0.44 -14.18
CA LYS A 220 -11.28 1.30 -13.24
C LYS A 220 -10.67 1.38 -11.83
N GLU A 221 -9.94 0.34 -11.38
CA GLU A 221 -9.53 0.22 -9.96
C GLU A 221 -8.09 0.63 -9.62
N ALA A 222 -7.10 0.30 -10.46
CA ALA A 222 -5.68 0.56 -10.15
C ALA A 222 -4.82 0.74 -11.42
N GLY A 223 -3.71 1.46 -11.29
CA GLY A 223 -2.77 1.78 -12.37
C GLY A 223 -2.85 3.24 -12.83
N ILE A 224 -1.94 3.63 -13.73
CA ILE A 224 -1.83 5.02 -14.18
C ILE A 224 -3.06 5.53 -14.93
N GLN A 225 -3.83 4.64 -15.57
CA GLN A 225 -5.07 4.99 -16.27
C GLN A 225 -6.32 4.91 -15.38
N ALA A 226 -6.21 4.46 -14.13
CA ALA A 226 -7.36 4.33 -13.25
C ALA A 226 -7.90 5.65 -12.74
N THR A 227 -9.22 5.71 -12.51
CA THR A 227 -9.86 6.89 -11.94
C THR A 227 -9.40 7.15 -10.50
N ALA A 228 -9.12 6.08 -9.74
CA ALA A 228 -8.56 6.17 -8.40
C ALA A 228 -7.13 6.74 -8.44
N MET A 229 -6.92 7.83 -7.70
CA MET A 229 -5.62 8.49 -7.61
C MET A 229 -4.71 7.80 -6.57
N GLY A 230 -3.42 7.67 -6.90
CA GLY A 230 -2.44 7.01 -6.03
C GLY A 230 -2.68 5.50 -5.84
N ALA A 231 -3.35 4.85 -6.80
CA ALA A 231 -3.59 3.41 -6.85
C ALA A 231 -2.58 2.73 -7.78
N HIS A 232 -1.67 1.95 -7.21
CA HIS A 232 -0.60 1.25 -7.94
C HIS A 232 -0.83 -0.25 -7.91
N GLU A 233 -0.90 -0.86 -9.09
CA GLU A 233 -0.79 -2.31 -9.24
C GLU A 233 0.70 -2.64 -9.43
N ILE A 234 1.27 -3.47 -8.55
CA ILE A 234 2.69 -3.84 -8.62
C ILE A 234 2.78 -5.24 -9.24
N PRO A 235 3.32 -5.37 -10.47
CA PRO A 235 3.45 -6.66 -11.12
C PRO A 235 4.31 -7.63 -10.32
N MET A 236 3.91 -8.91 -10.24
CA MET A 236 4.70 -9.92 -9.53
C MET A 236 6.10 -10.12 -10.13
N ALA A 237 6.25 -9.97 -11.45
CA ALA A 237 7.56 -9.97 -12.09
C ALA A 237 8.48 -8.87 -11.52
N GLN A 238 7.94 -7.68 -11.25
CA GLN A 238 8.70 -6.58 -10.66
C GLN A 238 9.16 -6.92 -9.23
N ILE A 239 8.28 -7.55 -8.42
CA ILE A 239 8.61 -7.98 -7.06
C ILE A 239 9.70 -9.06 -7.08
N GLN A 240 9.55 -10.09 -7.91
CA GLN A 240 10.48 -11.23 -7.97
C GLN A 240 11.91 -10.85 -8.42
N HIS A 241 12.06 -9.80 -9.23
CA HIS A 241 13.36 -9.31 -9.69
C HIS A 241 13.95 -8.18 -8.82
N THR A 242 13.21 -7.65 -7.83
CA THR A 242 13.71 -6.61 -6.94
C THR A 242 14.64 -7.23 -5.89
N PRO A 243 15.93 -6.83 -5.79
CA PRO A 243 16.81 -7.35 -4.74
C PRO A 243 16.38 -6.87 -3.35
N ALA A 244 16.28 -7.80 -2.41
CA ALA A 244 15.94 -7.51 -1.01
C ALA A 244 16.95 -8.16 -0.05
N VAL A 245 16.70 -8.02 1.26
CA VAL A 245 17.55 -8.58 2.32
C VAL A 245 17.68 -10.09 2.11
N LEU A 246 18.92 -10.60 2.19
CA LEU A 246 19.23 -12.03 2.10
C LEU A 246 18.81 -12.71 0.78
N GLY A 247 18.67 -11.96 -0.32
CA GLY A 247 18.46 -12.50 -1.66
C GLY A 247 17.04 -13.00 -1.92
N GLU A 248 16.11 -12.67 -1.03
CA GLU A 248 14.71 -13.06 -1.14
C GLU A 248 13.84 -11.88 -1.54
N ALA A 249 13.06 -12.03 -2.61
CA ALA A 249 12.05 -11.06 -2.97
C ALA A 249 11.01 -10.89 -1.84
N ASP A 250 10.61 -9.64 -1.57
CA ASP A 250 9.70 -9.30 -0.47
C ASP A 250 8.72 -8.19 -0.90
N ILE A 251 7.43 -8.44 -0.67
CA ILE A 251 6.36 -7.56 -1.14
C ILE A 251 6.40 -6.19 -0.47
N LEU A 252 6.54 -6.15 0.86
CA LEU A 252 6.55 -4.88 1.59
C LEU A 252 7.81 -4.09 1.27
N LYS A 253 8.98 -4.74 1.08
CA LYS A 253 10.20 -4.05 0.65
C LYS A 253 10.06 -3.45 -0.73
N THR A 254 9.46 -4.14 -1.70
CA THR A 254 9.22 -3.57 -3.02
C THR A 254 8.24 -2.40 -2.97
N ILE A 255 7.18 -2.50 -2.15
CA ILE A 255 6.25 -1.39 -1.89
C ILE A 255 6.98 -0.17 -1.28
N GLN A 256 7.94 -0.38 -0.38
CA GLN A 256 8.74 0.71 0.22
C GLN A 256 9.61 1.47 -0.80
N LEU A 257 9.82 0.93 -2.00
CA LEU A 257 10.50 1.63 -3.09
C LEU A 257 9.55 2.53 -3.89
N MET A 258 8.25 2.52 -3.63
CA MET A 258 7.28 3.41 -4.26
C MET A 258 7.36 4.82 -3.66
N PRO A 259 7.07 5.89 -4.43
CA PRO A 259 7.05 7.24 -3.89
C PRO A 259 6.02 7.36 -2.76
N GLY A 260 6.34 8.14 -1.72
CA GLY A 260 5.45 8.36 -0.58
C GLY A 260 5.40 7.24 0.46
N VAL A 261 6.15 6.15 0.25
CA VAL A 261 6.19 4.98 1.12
C VAL A 261 7.56 4.88 1.79
N GLN A 262 7.59 4.65 3.11
CA GLN A 262 8.83 4.56 3.88
C GLN A 262 8.83 3.35 4.81
N ALA A 263 10.03 2.90 5.18
CA ALA A 263 10.29 1.79 6.10
C ALA A 263 10.35 2.19 7.59
N GLY A 264 10.32 3.50 7.89
CA GLY A 264 10.58 4.04 9.23
C GLY A 264 12.07 4.02 9.53
N THR A 265 12.58 2.83 9.86
CA THR A 265 14.01 2.56 9.99
C THR A 265 14.47 1.64 8.87
N GLU A 266 15.69 1.84 8.41
CA GLU A 266 16.23 1.09 7.29
C GLU A 266 16.30 -0.43 7.57
N GLY A 267 15.88 -1.20 6.57
CA GLY A 267 15.94 -2.66 6.60
C GLY A 267 14.75 -3.33 7.28
N PHE A 268 13.88 -2.57 7.95
CA PHE A 268 12.64 -3.06 8.55
C PHE A 268 11.43 -2.94 7.60
N SER A 269 10.37 -3.72 7.83
CA SER A 269 9.20 -3.94 6.97
C SER A 269 8.04 -3.04 7.33
N GLY A 270 8.22 -2.17 8.34
CA GLY A 270 7.25 -1.14 8.70
C GLY A 270 6.80 -0.34 7.46
N LEU A 271 5.53 0.02 7.43
CA LEU A 271 4.95 0.74 6.30
C LEU A 271 4.46 2.11 6.79
N TYR A 272 5.04 3.18 6.26
CA TYR A 272 4.67 4.55 6.61
C TYR A 272 4.36 5.32 5.33
N VAL A 273 3.07 5.51 5.06
CA VAL A 273 2.59 6.17 3.85
C VAL A 273 2.13 7.58 4.17
N ARG A 274 2.69 8.55 3.45
CA ARG A 274 2.31 9.97 3.51
C ARG A 274 2.20 10.51 4.94
N GLY A 275 3.17 10.16 5.80
CA GLY A 275 3.28 10.64 7.18
C GLY A 275 2.33 9.97 8.18
N GLY A 276 1.60 8.92 7.79
CA GLY A 276 0.83 8.10 8.73
C GLY A 276 1.69 7.14 9.55
N GLY A 277 1.19 6.78 10.73
CA GLY A 277 1.74 5.68 11.54
C GLY A 277 1.48 4.30 10.91
N PRO A 278 2.07 3.23 11.47
CA PRO A 278 1.94 1.88 10.92
C PRO A 278 0.49 1.40 11.00
N ASP A 279 -0.21 1.76 12.07
CA ASP A 279 -1.65 1.54 12.32
C ASP A 279 -2.59 2.21 11.34
N GLN A 280 -2.11 3.18 10.55
CA GLN A 280 -2.93 3.89 9.56
C GLN A 280 -2.92 3.23 8.19
N ASN A 281 -2.20 2.11 8.04
CA ASN A 281 -2.16 1.34 6.80
C ASN A 281 -2.92 0.03 7.00
N LEU A 282 -3.82 -0.31 6.07
CA LEU A 282 -4.49 -1.60 6.05
C LEU A 282 -3.67 -2.57 5.22
N ILE A 283 -3.25 -3.69 5.79
CA ILE A 283 -2.62 -4.76 5.03
C ILE A 283 -3.62 -5.93 5.00
N LEU A 284 -3.97 -6.39 3.81
CA LEU A 284 -4.96 -7.43 3.58
C LEU A 284 -4.31 -8.65 2.90
N LEU A 285 -4.68 -9.85 3.35
CA LEU A 285 -4.46 -11.11 2.65
C LEU A 285 -5.79 -11.68 2.25
N ASP A 286 -6.02 -11.77 0.94
CA ASP A 286 -7.30 -12.18 0.36
C ASP A 286 -8.49 -11.38 0.95
N GLY A 287 -8.28 -10.08 1.20
CA GLY A 287 -9.31 -9.18 1.76
C GLY A 287 -9.48 -9.25 3.28
N ILE A 288 -8.72 -10.07 4.00
CA ILE A 288 -8.76 -10.15 5.47
C ILE A 288 -7.60 -9.35 6.08
N PRO A 289 -7.82 -8.48 7.08
CA PRO A 289 -6.75 -7.75 7.76
C PRO A 289 -5.65 -8.65 8.32
N ILE A 290 -4.41 -8.20 8.24
CA ILE A 290 -3.28 -8.80 8.95
C ILE A 290 -2.73 -7.76 9.92
N TYR A 291 -2.54 -8.17 11.16
CA TYR A 291 -1.88 -7.36 12.18
C TYR A 291 -0.42 -7.78 12.27
N ASN A 292 0.50 -6.83 12.38
CA ASN A 292 1.94 -7.12 12.45
C ASN A 292 2.42 -8.08 11.33
N ALA A 293 2.45 -7.59 10.09
CA ALA A 293 2.73 -8.37 8.88
C ALA A 293 4.23 -8.67 8.68
N ASP A 294 4.96 -8.96 9.76
CA ASP A 294 6.41 -9.16 9.73
C ASP A 294 6.94 -10.35 10.54
N HIS A 295 8.13 -10.80 10.13
CA HIS A 295 9.00 -11.74 10.82
C HIS A 295 10.35 -11.10 11.11
N LEU A 296 11.09 -11.71 12.03
CA LEU A 296 12.44 -11.35 12.43
C LEU A 296 12.48 -9.90 12.91
N LEU A 297 11.60 -9.59 13.88
CA LEU A 297 11.46 -8.27 14.48
C LEU A 297 11.23 -7.15 13.45
N GLY A 298 10.60 -7.47 12.32
CA GLY A 298 10.37 -6.52 11.23
C GLY A 298 11.31 -6.64 10.05
N VAL A 299 12.25 -7.58 9.95
CA VAL A 299 13.15 -7.66 8.78
C VAL A 299 12.45 -8.21 7.53
N PHE A 300 11.58 -9.22 7.68
CA PHE A 300 10.86 -9.85 6.57
C PHE A 300 9.37 -9.58 6.65
N SER A 301 8.68 -9.50 5.51
CA SER A 301 7.22 -9.57 5.49
C SER A 301 6.76 -11.03 5.55
N ILE A 302 5.52 -11.24 5.98
CA ILE A 302 4.89 -12.57 6.00
C ILE A 302 4.58 -13.12 4.59
N PHE A 303 4.65 -12.28 3.55
CA PHE A 303 4.21 -12.65 2.23
C PHE A 303 5.29 -13.41 1.47
N THR A 304 4.94 -14.60 1.00
CA THR A 304 5.81 -15.41 0.13
C THR A 304 5.45 -15.11 -1.34
N PRO A 305 6.35 -14.54 -2.16
CA PRO A 305 6.03 -14.14 -3.54
C PRO A 305 5.52 -15.27 -4.43
N GLU A 306 5.91 -16.52 -4.18
CA GLU A 306 5.45 -17.69 -4.92
C GLU A 306 3.96 -17.99 -4.71
N ALA A 307 3.40 -17.61 -3.55
CA ALA A 307 1.99 -17.82 -3.22
C ALA A 307 1.08 -16.65 -3.59
N VAL A 308 1.65 -15.59 -4.17
CA VAL A 308 0.95 -14.32 -4.42
C VAL A 308 0.80 -14.08 -5.92
N LYS A 309 -0.44 -13.74 -6.28
CA LYS A 309 -0.86 -13.48 -7.65
C LYS A 309 -0.88 -11.99 -7.98
N LYS A 310 -1.33 -11.16 -7.03
CA LYS A 310 -1.52 -9.73 -7.24
C LYS A 310 -1.31 -8.92 -5.96
N VAL A 311 -0.69 -7.76 -6.13
CA VAL A 311 -0.50 -6.76 -5.07
C VAL A 311 -0.98 -5.41 -5.56
N THR A 312 -1.85 -4.76 -4.78
CA THR A 312 -2.34 -3.41 -5.05
C THR A 312 -2.06 -2.51 -3.87
N LEU A 313 -1.48 -1.33 -4.12
CA LEU A 313 -1.22 -0.29 -3.12
C LEU A 313 -2.08 0.93 -3.42
N PHE A 314 -2.86 1.39 -2.45
CA PHE A 314 -3.57 2.66 -2.51
C PHE A 314 -2.98 3.64 -1.48
N LYS A 315 -2.50 4.80 -1.93
CA LYS A 315 -1.89 5.84 -1.06
C LYS A 315 -2.74 7.11 -0.89
N SER A 316 -3.78 7.26 -1.72
CA SER A 316 -4.62 8.45 -1.72
C SER A 316 -6.10 8.13 -1.51
N SER A 317 -6.95 8.40 -2.49
CA SER A 317 -8.37 8.10 -2.42
C SER A 317 -8.60 6.62 -2.66
N PHE A 318 -8.34 5.80 -1.65
CA PHE A 318 -8.69 4.39 -1.70
C PHE A 318 -10.22 4.22 -1.75
N PRO A 319 -10.73 3.25 -2.52
CA PRO A 319 -12.17 3.06 -2.75
C PRO A 319 -12.99 2.94 -1.45
N ALA A 320 -14.25 3.38 -1.47
CA ALA A 320 -15.15 3.42 -0.31
C ALA A 320 -15.38 2.05 0.35
N ARG A 321 -15.13 0.95 -0.39
CA ARG A 321 -15.15 -0.42 0.17
C ARG A 321 -14.14 -0.65 1.30
N TYR A 322 -13.08 0.16 1.39
CA TYR A 322 -12.09 0.07 2.46
C TYR A 322 -12.35 1.13 3.53
N GLY A 323 -12.40 0.70 4.80
CA GLY A 323 -12.59 1.56 5.97
C GLY A 323 -11.53 1.33 7.06
N GLY A 324 -11.68 2.02 8.18
CA GLY A 324 -10.92 1.75 9.41
C GLY A 324 -9.44 2.16 9.41
N ARG A 325 -8.94 2.86 8.39
CA ARG A 325 -7.53 3.31 8.25
C ARG A 325 -7.45 4.67 7.59
N LEU A 326 -6.33 5.38 7.78
CA LEU A 326 -6.20 6.80 7.36
C LEU A 326 -5.15 7.08 6.29
N SER A 327 -4.26 6.14 5.96
CA SER A 327 -3.08 6.40 5.12
C SER A 327 -3.00 5.56 3.85
N SER A 328 -3.12 4.25 3.94
CA SER A 328 -3.00 3.39 2.77
C SER A 328 -3.68 2.05 2.92
N ILE A 329 -3.89 1.38 1.79
CA ILE A 329 -4.35 -0.02 1.71
C ILE A 329 -3.34 -0.81 0.86
N VAL A 330 -2.89 -1.95 1.36
CA VAL A 330 -2.12 -2.96 0.63
C VAL A 330 -3.00 -4.21 0.53
N ASP A 331 -3.52 -4.47 -0.66
CA ASP A 331 -4.34 -5.65 -0.94
C ASP A 331 -3.49 -6.73 -1.64
N VAL A 332 -3.21 -7.82 -0.93
CA VAL A 332 -2.46 -8.98 -1.42
C VAL A 332 -3.42 -10.13 -1.69
N ARG A 333 -3.39 -10.64 -2.93
CA ARG A 333 -4.22 -11.77 -3.37
C ARG A 333 -3.37 -12.99 -3.66
N THR A 334 -3.74 -14.13 -3.09
CA THR A 334 -3.04 -15.40 -3.26
C THR A 334 -3.47 -16.13 -4.53
N ASN A 335 -2.64 -17.07 -5.00
CA ASN A 335 -2.97 -17.93 -6.13
C ASN A 335 -4.27 -18.70 -5.88
N ASP A 336 -5.05 -18.96 -6.94
CA ASP A 336 -6.27 -19.77 -6.84
C ASP A 336 -6.00 -21.28 -6.94
N GLY A 337 -4.76 -21.69 -7.19
CA GLY A 337 -4.34 -23.06 -7.50
C GLY A 337 -4.66 -23.48 -8.92
N ASP A 338 -3.78 -24.27 -9.54
CA ASP A 338 -3.90 -24.77 -10.92
C ASP A 338 -4.95 -25.92 -11.00
N MET A 339 -5.97 -25.78 -11.84
CA MET A 339 -7.03 -26.81 -12.00
C MET A 339 -6.70 -27.91 -13.04
N LYS A 340 -5.50 -27.86 -13.63
CA LYS A 340 -5.07 -28.68 -14.77
C LYS A 340 -3.87 -29.56 -14.44
N ARG A 341 -2.83 -29.00 -13.84
CA ARG A 341 -1.52 -29.63 -13.66
C ARG A 341 -1.00 -29.40 -12.25
N TYR A 342 -0.20 -30.35 -11.78
CA TYR A 342 0.59 -30.16 -10.58
C TYR A 342 1.89 -29.47 -10.96
N HIS A 343 2.27 -28.46 -10.20
CA HIS A 343 3.56 -27.80 -10.32
C HIS A 343 3.92 -27.14 -9.00
N GLY A 344 5.15 -26.65 -8.90
CA GLY A 344 5.60 -26.04 -7.65
C GLY A 344 6.98 -25.41 -7.73
N ALA A 345 7.40 -24.89 -6.58
CA ALA A 345 8.71 -24.31 -6.38
C ALA A 345 9.29 -24.76 -5.05
N LEU A 346 10.56 -25.17 -5.05
CA LEU A 346 11.38 -25.37 -3.86
C LEU A 346 12.51 -24.36 -3.88
N SER A 347 12.66 -23.59 -2.81
CA SER A 347 13.75 -22.62 -2.64
C SER A 347 14.50 -22.92 -1.35
N ILE A 348 15.82 -23.02 -1.44
CA ILE A 348 16.74 -23.19 -0.30
C ILE A 348 17.64 -21.96 -0.29
N GLY A 349 17.48 -21.12 0.74
CA GLY A 349 18.18 -19.86 0.89
C GLY A 349 19.24 -19.88 1.98
N THR A 350 19.93 -18.75 2.14
CA THR A 350 20.89 -18.55 3.23
C THR A 350 20.21 -18.50 4.61
N LEU A 351 18.94 -18.08 4.67
CA LEU A 351 18.18 -17.99 5.92
C LEU A 351 16.89 -18.79 5.88
N THR A 352 16.13 -18.72 4.78
CA THR A 352 14.82 -19.39 4.70
C THR A 352 14.78 -20.47 3.63
N ASP A 353 13.96 -21.48 3.92
CA ASP A 353 13.58 -22.54 3.02
C ASP A 353 12.09 -22.42 2.72
N LYS A 354 11.72 -22.57 1.45
CA LYS A 354 10.35 -22.35 0.96
C LYS A 354 9.92 -23.49 0.08
N ILE A 355 8.69 -23.92 0.23
CA ILE A 355 8.03 -24.84 -0.67
C ILE A 355 6.68 -24.24 -1.08
N HIS A 356 6.39 -24.31 -2.37
CA HIS A 356 5.09 -23.96 -2.93
C HIS A 356 4.63 -25.09 -3.84
N LEU A 357 3.39 -25.56 -3.66
CA LEU A 357 2.77 -26.63 -4.42
C LEU A 357 1.35 -26.23 -4.78
N GLU A 358 0.97 -26.43 -6.03
CA GLU A 358 -0.40 -26.26 -6.47
C GLU A 358 -0.80 -27.29 -7.52
N GLY A 359 -2.10 -27.51 -7.65
CA GLY A 359 -2.64 -28.43 -8.64
C GLY A 359 -4.09 -28.86 -8.39
N PRO A 360 -4.63 -29.74 -9.25
CA PRO A 360 -6.01 -30.14 -9.17
C PRO A 360 -6.22 -31.17 -8.05
N ILE A 361 -7.27 -30.98 -7.25
CA ILE A 361 -7.88 -32.07 -6.45
C ILE A 361 -8.87 -32.82 -7.36
N ILE A 362 -9.69 -32.06 -8.10
CA ILE A 362 -10.61 -32.55 -9.13
C ILE A 362 -10.39 -31.68 -10.35
N LYS A 363 -9.85 -32.23 -11.43
CA LYS A 363 -9.57 -31.45 -12.66
C LYS A 363 -10.79 -30.64 -13.10
N ASP A 364 -10.56 -29.40 -13.51
CA ASP A 364 -11.58 -28.43 -13.94
C ASP A 364 -12.60 -27.97 -12.88
N ARG A 365 -12.56 -28.51 -11.64
CA ARG A 365 -13.51 -28.15 -10.59
C ARG A 365 -12.86 -27.71 -9.30
N THR A 366 -11.86 -28.44 -8.81
CA THR A 366 -11.25 -28.19 -7.50
C THR A 366 -9.74 -28.13 -7.62
N SER A 367 -9.12 -27.06 -7.14
CA SER A 367 -7.68 -26.92 -7.03
C SER A 367 -7.27 -26.56 -5.60
N PHE A 368 -5.99 -26.81 -5.30
CA PHE A 368 -5.34 -26.33 -4.08
C PHE A 368 -4.10 -25.51 -4.42
N SER A 369 -3.73 -24.64 -3.49
CA SER A 369 -2.44 -23.96 -3.44
C SER A 369 -1.93 -24.04 -1.99
N LEU A 370 -0.69 -24.49 -1.81
CA LEU A 370 -0.07 -24.72 -0.51
C LEU A 370 1.34 -24.14 -0.53
N SER A 371 1.64 -23.27 0.42
CA SER A 371 2.95 -22.64 0.60
C SER A 371 3.41 -22.81 2.04
N GLY A 372 4.66 -23.24 2.21
CA GLY A 372 5.35 -23.30 3.50
C GLY A 372 6.65 -22.52 3.42
N ARG A 373 6.97 -21.74 4.46
CA ARG A 373 8.26 -21.08 4.62
C ARG A 373 8.75 -21.27 6.05
N THR A 374 10.02 -21.55 6.23
CA THR A 374 10.64 -21.62 7.56
C THR A 374 12.04 -21.04 7.50
N THR A 375 12.56 -20.57 8.62
CA THR A 375 13.99 -20.29 8.79
C THR A 375 14.68 -21.47 9.48
N HIS A 376 15.97 -21.67 9.24
CA HIS A 376 16.77 -22.65 9.98
C HIS A 376 17.64 -21.97 11.04
N THR A 377 17.59 -22.49 12.27
CA THR A 377 18.20 -21.88 13.48
C THR A 377 19.73 -21.93 13.50
N ALA A 378 20.35 -22.77 12.66
CA ALA A 378 21.78 -23.07 12.70
C ALA A 378 22.69 -21.85 12.47
N PHE A 379 22.26 -20.89 11.64
CA PHE A 379 23.03 -19.67 11.36
C PHE A 379 22.90 -18.63 12.48
N MET A 380 21.67 -18.37 12.94
CA MET A 380 21.40 -17.34 13.94
C MET A 380 21.91 -17.71 15.34
N GLY A 381 21.79 -18.98 15.74
CA GLY A 381 22.29 -19.40 17.05
C GLY A 381 23.81 -19.25 17.18
N LYS A 382 24.57 -19.60 16.13
CA LYS A 382 26.04 -19.53 16.18
C LYS A 382 26.62 -18.13 15.95
N ALA A 383 25.92 -17.27 15.21
CA ALA A 383 26.40 -15.91 14.89
C ALA A 383 26.32 -14.95 16.09
N PHE A 384 25.44 -15.22 17.07
CA PHE A 384 25.19 -14.32 18.21
C PHE A 384 25.42 -14.95 19.59
N SER A 385 25.74 -16.24 19.68
CA SER A 385 26.09 -16.88 20.95
C SER A 385 27.58 -16.66 21.24
N SER A 386 27.90 -16.05 22.39
CA SER A 386 29.27 -15.88 22.88
C SER A 386 29.33 -16.12 24.38
N GLY A 387 30.37 -16.80 24.88
CA GLY A 387 30.64 -16.84 26.33
C GLY A 387 29.64 -17.62 27.19
N GLY A 388 28.85 -18.54 26.62
CA GLY A 388 27.86 -19.34 27.35
C GLY A 388 26.41 -18.85 27.22
N ASP A 389 26.21 -17.69 26.60
CA ASP A 389 24.87 -17.17 26.27
C ASP A 389 24.29 -17.91 25.06
N GLU A 390 23.03 -18.35 25.18
CA GLU A 390 22.32 -19.04 24.11
C GLU A 390 21.29 -18.10 23.49
N PHE A 391 21.45 -17.82 22.20
CA PHE A 391 20.47 -17.12 21.38
C PHE A 391 19.82 -18.10 20.42
N ASN A 392 18.49 -18.10 20.34
CA ASN A 392 17.77 -18.85 19.32
C ASN A 392 16.59 -18.05 18.76
N TYR A 393 16.44 -18.05 17.45
CA TYR A 393 15.32 -17.43 16.78
C TYR A 393 14.88 -18.28 15.59
N TYR A 394 13.58 -18.51 15.45
CA TYR A 394 12.99 -19.07 14.24
C TYR A 394 11.57 -18.58 14.01
N PHE A 395 11.13 -18.65 12.75
CA PHE A 395 9.76 -18.43 12.32
C PHE A 395 9.35 -19.46 11.28
N TYR A 396 8.04 -19.62 11.11
CA TYR A 396 7.44 -20.38 10.03
C TYR A 396 6.12 -19.75 9.57
N ASP A 397 5.80 -19.98 8.31
CA ASP A 397 4.54 -19.63 7.66
C ASP A 397 3.93 -20.84 6.97
N LEU A 398 2.61 -20.95 7.04
CA LEU A 398 1.79 -21.86 6.27
C LEU A 398 0.67 -21.05 5.60
N ASN A 399 0.57 -21.12 4.29
CA ASN A 399 -0.54 -20.57 3.51
C ASN A 399 -1.18 -21.72 2.72
N ALA A 400 -2.49 -21.90 2.87
CA ALA A 400 -3.23 -22.92 2.17
C ALA A 400 -4.53 -22.34 1.62
N LYS A 401 -4.87 -22.70 0.38
CA LYS A 401 -6.11 -22.29 -0.25
C LYS A 401 -6.68 -23.43 -1.08
N VAL A 402 -7.98 -23.69 -0.91
CA VAL A 402 -8.77 -24.59 -1.74
C VAL A 402 -9.80 -23.77 -2.49
N ASN A 403 -9.95 -24.08 -3.76
CA ASN A 403 -10.83 -23.38 -4.67
C ASN A 403 -11.71 -24.39 -5.38
N HIS A 404 -13.03 -24.27 -5.24
CA HIS A 404 -14.03 -25.17 -5.79
C HIS A 404 -15.05 -24.43 -6.66
N LYS A 405 -15.10 -24.79 -7.94
CA LYS A 405 -16.09 -24.32 -8.91
C LYS A 405 -17.24 -25.32 -8.98
N PHE A 406 -18.41 -24.95 -8.43
CA PHE A 406 -19.62 -25.76 -8.53
C PHE A 406 -20.19 -25.73 -9.95
N ASN A 407 -20.23 -24.53 -10.55
CA ASN A 407 -20.65 -24.24 -11.92
C ASN A 407 -20.15 -22.85 -12.34
N ASP A 408 -20.60 -22.32 -13.49
CA ASP A 408 -20.19 -21.00 -13.99
C ASP A 408 -20.75 -19.82 -13.20
N ARG A 409 -21.71 -20.04 -12.29
CA ARG A 409 -22.29 -18.98 -11.44
C ARG A 409 -21.82 -19.04 -10.00
N SER A 410 -21.31 -20.17 -9.52
CA SER A 410 -21.05 -20.41 -8.09
C SER A 410 -19.65 -21.01 -7.85
N ARG A 411 -18.87 -20.34 -7.01
CA ARG A 411 -17.48 -20.73 -6.67
C ARG A 411 -17.16 -20.43 -5.21
N LEU A 412 -16.56 -21.39 -4.52
CA LEU A 412 -16.16 -21.30 -3.12
C LEU A 412 -14.64 -21.33 -3.00
N PHE A 413 -14.11 -20.50 -2.10
CA PHE A 413 -12.71 -20.48 -1.69
C PHE A 413 -12.62 -20.68 -0.19
N LEU A 414 -11.74 -21.56 0.26
CA LEU A 414 -11.38 -21.73 1.64
C LEU A 414 -9.90 -21.37 1.77
N SER A 415 -9.54 -20.37 2.55
CA SER A 415 -8.16 -19.96 2.78
C SER A 415 -7.77 -20.04 4.25
N PHE A 416 -6.51 -20.39 4.48
CA PHE A 416 -5.90 -20.51 5.79
C PHE A 416 -4.49 -19.93 5.75
N TYR A 417 -4.16 -19.10 6.74
CA TYR A 417 -2.80 -18.63 6.95
C TYR A 417 -2.43 -18.78 8.43
N HIS A 418 -1.23 -19.27 8.69
CA HIS A 418 -0.68 -19.38 10.03
C HIS A 418 0.81 -19.07 10.01
N GLY A 419 1.21 -18.02 10.72
CA GLY A 419 2.61 -17.63 10.86
C GLY A 419 2.97 -17.37 12.30
N LYS A 420 4.14 -17.82 12.75
CA LYS A 420 4.66 -17.57 14.10
C LYS A 420 6.15 -17.35 14.13
N ASP A 421 6.57 -16.57 15.13
CA ASP A 421 7.94 -16.31 15.48
C ASP A 421 8.20 -16.74 16.91
N HIS A 422 9.40 -17.24 17.14
CA HIS A 422 9.91 -17.67 18.42
C HIS A 422 11.30 -17.09 18.62
N TYR A 423 11.44 -16.21 19.60
CA TYR A 423 12.71 -15.69 20.08
C TYR A 423 12.97 -16.23 21.48
N HIS A 424 14.18 -16.70 21.72
CA HIS A 424 14.66 -17.14 23.02
C HIS A 424 16.09 -16.63 23.27
N PHE A 425 16.32 -16.14 24.48
CA PHE A 425 17.63 -15.72 24.95
C PHE A 425 17.84 -16.23 26.37
N ASN A 426 19.00 -16.82 26.62
CA ASN A 426 19.40 -17.35 27.91
C ASN A 426 20.79 -16.80 28.27
N PHE A 427 20.85 -16.02 29.34
CA PHE A 427 22.05 -15.45 29.90
C PHE A 427 22.38 -16.18 31.20
N LYS A 428 23.65 -16.57 31.37
CA LYS A 428 24.14 -17.22 32.59
C LYS A 428 25.43 -16.57 33.04
N GLU A 429 25.45 -16.14 34.29
CA GLU A 429 26.64 -15.60 34.94
C GLU A 429 26.88 -16.38 36.23
N ASN A 430 28.08 -16.94 36.36
CA ASN A 430 28.52 -17.61 37.58
C ASN A 430 29.74 -16.86 38.09
N TYR A 431 29.63 -16.34 39.30
CA TYR A 431 30.70 -15.63 39.98
C TYR A 431 31.08 -16.39 41.25
N SER A 432 32.37 -16.59 41.46
CA SER A 432 32.87 -17.20 42.68
C SER A 432 34.06 -16.40 43.21
N TYR A 433 34.05 -16.14 44.51
CA TYR A 433 35.08 -15.38 45.19
C TYR A 433 35.49 -16.07 46.48
N ASN A 434 36.80 -16.15 46.70
CA ASN A 434 37.39 -16.60 47.95
C ASN A 434 37.90 -15.37 48.71
N ASP A 435 37.39 -15.14 49.91
CA ASP A 435 37.93 -14.12 50.79
C ASP A 435 39.18 -14.64 51.48
N SER A 436 40.34 -14.17 51.02
CA SER A 436 41.66 -14.50 51.54
C SER A 436 41.86 -14.17 53.03
N GLY A 437 41.06 -13.25 53.58
CA GLY A 437 41.17 -12.79 54.97
C GLY A 437 40.30 -13.56 55.97
N SER A 438 39.17 -14.13 55.54
CA SER A 438 38.22 -14.85 56.41
C SER A 438 38.10 -16.35 56.13
N GLY A 439 38.64 -16.84 55.00
CA GLY A 439 38.48 -18.23 54.56
C GLY A 439 37.09 -18.55 54.00
N ASN A 440 36.21 -17.56 53.88
CA ASN A 440 34.86 -17.73 53.37
C ASN A 440 34.85 -17.81 51.83
N HIS A 441 34.02 -18.71 51.31
CA HIS A 441 33.76 -18.87 49.89
C HIS A 441 32.35 -18.37 49.54
N TYR A 442 32.26 -17.48 48.55
CA TYR A 442 31.03 -16.94 48.01
C TYR A 442 30.82 -17.46 46.58
N THR A 443 29.61 -17.92 46.28
CA THR A 443 29.19 -18.22 44.90
C THR A 443 27.86 -17.54 44.60
N ASN A 444 27.79 -16.85 43.46
CA ASN A 444 26.58 -16.32 42.85
C ASN A 444 26.36 -17.04 41.52
N ASN A 445 25.18 -17.62 41.35
CA ASN A 445 24.73 -18.15 40.07
C ASN A 445 23.48 -17.37 39.65
N TYR A 446 23.60 -16.63 38.56
CA TYR A 446 22.51 -15.88 37.97
C TYR A 446 22.15 -16.48 36.60
N GLU A 447 20.87 -16.81 36.42
CA GLU A 447 20.31 -17.25 35.13
C GLU A 447 19.15 -16.32 34.76
N SER A 448 19.17 -15.76 33.55
CA SER A 448 18.07 -14.97 33.01
C SER A 448 17.64 -15.50 31.65
N LYS A 449 16.36 -15.87 31.55
CA LYS A 449 15.70 -16.37 30.35
C LYS A 449 14.67 -15.35 29.88
N SER A 450 14.75 -14.99 28.62
CA SER A 450 13.74 -14.19 27.93
C SER A 450 13.17 -14.98 26.75
N GLY A 451 11.86 -14.85 26.52
CA GLY A 451 11.18 -15.47 25.42
C GLY A 451 10.13 -14.54 24.83
N LEU A 452 10.15 -14.32 23.52
CA LEU A 452 9.18 -13.50 22.82
C LEU A 452 8.57 -14.31 21.68
N ASN A 453 7.25 -14.46 21.70
CA ASN A 453 6.52 -15.20 20.68
C ASN A 453 5.42 -14.31 20.12
N TRP A 454 5.30 -14.24 18.81
CA TRP A 454 4.19 -13.55 18.16
C TRP A 454 3.75 -14.29 16.91
N GLY A 455 2.56 -13.96 16.39
CA GLY A 455 2.09 -14.57 15.16
C GLY A 455 0.64 -14.27 14.85
N ASN A 456 0.25 -14.66 13.63
CA ASN A 456 -1.05 -14.44 13.03
C ASN A 456 -1.70 -15.78 12.65
N THR A 457 -3.02 -15.84 12.73
CA THR A 457 -3.82 -16.95 12.23
C THR A 457 -5.07 -16.42 11.55
N ILE A 458 -5.26 -16.77 10.28
CA ILE A 458 -6.42 -16.39 9.48
C ILE A 458 -7.08 -17.67 8.96
N ALA A 459 -8.40 -17.72 9.02
CA ALA A 459 -9.20 -18.71 8.32
C ALA A 459 -10.39 -17.99 7.67
N ALA A 460 -10.63 -18.21 6.37
CA ALA A 460 -11.71 -17.54 5.66
C ALA A 460 -12.43 -18.48 4.70
N GLY A 461 -13.76 -18.35 4.65
CA GLY A 461 -14.61 -18.94 3.64
C GLY A 461 -15.20 -17.83 2.77
N ARG A 462 -14.98 -17.90 1.46
CA ARG A 462 -15.47 -16.93 0.48
C ARG A 462 -16.32 -17.62 -0.58
N TRP A 463 -17.51 -17.09 -0.82
CA TRP A 463 -18.43 -17.57 -1.83
C TRP A 463 -18.72 -16.47 -2.85
N ASN A 464 -18.48 -16.78 -4.12
CA ASN A 464 -18.77 -15.91 -5.25
C ASN A 464 -20.01 -16.43 -5.97
N TYR A 465 -20.94 -15.52 -6.27
CA TYR A 465 -22.18 -15.85 -6.97
C TYR A 465 -22.55 -14.82 -8.05
N VAL A 466 -22.86 -15.30 -9.26
CA VAL A 466 -23.39 -14.48 -10.36
C VAL A 466 -24.91 -14.57 -10.36
N PHE A 467 -25.59 -13.52 -9.87
CA PHE A 467 -27.06 -13.46 -9.81
C PHE A 467 -27.67 -13.21 -11.19
N THR A 468 -27.09 -12.29 -11.95
CA THR A 468 -27.47 -11.95 -13.32
C THR A 468 -26.23 -11.64 -14.13
N ASN A 469 -26.35 -11.47 -15.46
CA ASN A 469 -25.22 -11.08 -16.33
C ASN A 469 -24.62 -9.70 -15.98
N LYS A 470 -25.25 -8.93 -15.08
CA LYS A 470 -24.82 -7.60 -14.64
C LYS A 470 -24.52 -7.49 -13.14
N LEU A 471 -24.88 -8.51 -12.34
CA LEU A 471 -24.78 -8.48 -10.88
C LEU A 471 -23.98 -9.68 -10.38
N PHE A 472 -22.80 -9.39 -9.84
CA PHE A 472 -21.91 -10.35 -9.20
C PHE A 472 -21.84 -10.06 -7.70
N SER A 473 -21.76 -11.10 -6.87
CA SER A 473 -21.62 -10.99 -5.43
C SER A 473 -20.43 -11.79 -4.91
N ASN A 474 -19.80 -11.26 -3.86
CA ASN A 474 -18.74 -11.90 -3.10
C ASN A 474 -19.08 -11.81 -1.61
N THR A 475 -19.34 -12.95 -0.98
CA THR A 475 -19.60 -13.05 0.46
C THR A 475 -18.42 -13.72 1.14
N THR A 476 -17.89 -13.14 2.21
CA THR A 476 -16.75 -13.67 2.98
C THR A 476 -17.10 -13.73 4.48
N ILE A 477 -16.85 -14.89 5.09
CA ILE A 477 -16.79 -15.06 6.54
C ILE A 477 -15.34 -15.37 6.90
N ALA A 478 -14.79 -14.68 7.88
CA ALA A 478 -13.42 -14.94 8.31
C ALA A 478 -13.20 -14.78 9.81
N PHE A 479 -12.15 -15.46 10.26
CA PHE A 479 -11.56 -15.36 11.57
C PHE A 479 -10.12 -14.89 11.40
N ASN A 480 -9.71 -13.94 12.24
CA ASN A 480 -8.34 -13.45 12.30
C ASN A 480 -7.89 -13.35 13.77
N SER A 481 -6.67 -13.75 14.10
CA SER A 481 -6.11 -13.57 15.43
C SER A 481 -4.62 -13.28 15.37
N TYR A 482 -4.23 -12.16 15.99
CA TYR A 482 -2.86 -11.82 16.33
C TYR A 482 -2.62 -11.98 17.83
N ARG A 483 -1.47 -12.54 18.21
CA ARG A 483 -1.08 -12.71 19.61
C ARG A 483 0.40 -12.49 19.78
N MET A 484 0.77 -11.78 20.83
CA MET A 484 2.13 -11.60 21.30
C MET A 484 2.23 -12.01 22.79
N ILE A 485 3.31 -12.72 23.14
CA ILE A 485 3.62 -13.19 24.49
C ILE A 485 5.10 -12.96 24.76
N LEU A 486 5.43 -12.15 25.76
CA LEU A 486 6.77 -11.98 26.30
C LEU A 486 6.84 -12.67 27.65
N LYS A 487 7.86 -13.49 27.85
CA LYS A 487 8.15 -14.20 29.10
C LYS A 487 9.54 -13.83 29.56
N GLY A 488 9.66 -13.47 30.83
CA GLY A 488 10.93 -13.29 31.51
C GLY A 488 11.02 -14.26 32.68
N LYS A 489 12.19 -14.83 32.91
CA LYS A 489 12.47 -15.65 34.09
C LYS A 489 13.90 -15.39 34.54
N SER A 490 14.07 -14.83 35.73
CA SER A 490 15.38 -14.72 36.37
C SER A 490 15.44 -15.61 37.60
N LYS A 491 16.60 -16.21 37.83
CA LYS A 491 16.95 -16.95 39.04
C LYS A 491 18.30 -16.48 39.52
N GLU A 492 18.42 -16.22 40.81
CA GLU A 492 19.67 -15.91 41.46
C GLU A 492 19.84 -16.80 42.68
N GLN A 493 21.00 -17.42 42.81
CA GLN A 493 21.35 -18.21 43.97
C GLN A 493 22.68 -17.74 44.53
N ASN A 494 22.65 -17.26 45.76
CA ASN A 494 23.80 -16.80 46.53
C ASN A 494 24.10 -17.80 47.64
N MET A 495 25.32 -18.32 47.69
CA MET A 495 25.77 -19.21 48.76
C MET A 495 27.00 -18.61 49.44
N TYR A 496 26.95 -18.54 50.77
CA TYR A 496 28.03 -18.09 51.64
C TYR A 496 28.47 -19.26 52.51
N SER A 497 29.75 -19.60 52.45
CA SER A 497 30.35 -20.68 53.25
C SER A 497 30.66 -20.23 54.70
N SER A 498 29.82 -19.35 55.25
CA SER A 498 29.88 -18.93 56.65
C SER A 498 29.56 -20.08 57.60
N SER A 499 29.79 -19.90 58.90
CA SER A 499 29.29 -20.80 59.94
C SER A 499 28.26 -20.06 60.79
N PRO A 500 26.95 -20.37 60.67
CA PRO A 500 26.35 -21.37 59.77
C PRO A 500 26.34 -20.94 58.29
N PRO A 501 26.25 -21.89 57.32
CA PRO A 501 26.19 -21.57 55.90
C PRO A 501 24.87 -20.85 55.59
N LEU A 502 24.95 -19.82 54.76
CA LEU A 502 23.80 -19.03 54.33
C LEU A 502 23.55 -19.24 52.83
N SER A 503 22.31 -19.54 52.46
CA SER A 503 21.90 -19.61 51.06
C SER A 503 20.67 -18.73 50.81
N TYR A 504 20.75 -17.84 49.84
CA TYR A 504 19.64 -17.02 49.37
C TYR A 504 19.27 -17.43 47.95
N PHE A 505 17.97 -17.65 47.70
CA PHE A 505 17.44 -17.95 46.39
C PHE A 505 16.34 -16.94 46.03
N TYR A 506 16.48 -16.32 44.87
CA TYR A 506 15.51 -15.41 44.29
C TYR A 506 15.06 -15.93 42.93
N GLN A 507 13.75 -15.98 42.69
CA GLN A 507 13.18 -16.25 41.37
C GLN A 507 12.10 -15.22 41.04
N TYR A 508 12.20 -14.66 39.83
CA TYR A 508 11.20 -13.78 39.27
C TYR A 508 10.76 -14.30 37.90
N ASP A 509 9.49 -14.69 37.79
CA ASP A 509 8.84 -15.01 36.53
C ASP A 509 7.92 -13.85 36.12
N SER A 510 7.92 -13.46 34.85
CA SER A 510 7.00 -12.47 34.30
C SER A 510 6.42 -12.94 32.97
N GLU A 511 5.16 -12.65 32.75
CA GLU A 511 4.46 -12.96 31.51
C GLU A 511 3.59 -11.78 31.10
N TYR A 512 3.93 -11.22 29.94
CA TYR A 512 3.21 -10.14 29.31
C TYR A 512 2.52 -10.65 28.04
N ARG A 513 1.25 -10.26 27.83
CA ARG A 513 0.49 -10.68 26.64
C ARG A 513 -0.30 -9.52 26.05
N SER A 514 -0.34 -9.47 24.73
CA SER A 514 -1.17 -8.57 23.94
C SER A 514 -1.74 -9.29 22.72
N GLY A 515 -2.86 -8.81 22.19
CA GLY A 515 -3.41 -9.35 20.94
C GLY A 515 -4.76 -8.80 20.56
N ILE A 516 -5.17 -9.16 19.35
CA ILE A 516 -6.47 -8.82 18.76
C ILE A 516 -7.02 -10.04 18.04
N ARG A 517 -8.34 -10.19 18.09
CA ARG A 517 -9.06 -11.26 17.40
C ARG A 517 -10.33 -10.71 16.80
N ASP A 518 -10.57 -11.05 15.55
CA ASP A 518 -11.72 -10.59 14.79
C ASP A 518 -12.52 -11.76 14.23
N TRP A 519 -13.83 -11.60 14.27
CA TRP A 519 -14.76 -12.31 13.38
C TRP A 519 -15.33 -11.29 12.39
N SER A 520 -15.25 -11.59 11.10
CA SER A 520 -15.74 -10.70 10.05
C SER A 520 -16.78 -11.39 9.17
N PHE A 521 -17.86 -10.70 8.88
CA PHE A 521 -18.78 -11.01 7.80
C PHE A 521 -18.78 -9.83 6.82
N ARG A 522 -18.56 -10.09 5.53
CA ARG A 522 -18.61 -9.09 4.47
C ARG A 522 -19.38 -9.63 3.29
N THR A 523 -20.22 -8.80 2.68
CA THR A 523 -20.80 -9.10 1.37
C THR A 523 -20.70 -7.88 0.47
N ASP A 524 -20.11 -8.08 -0.70
CA ASP A 524 -19.89 -7.07 -1.73
C ASP A 524 -20.69 -7.43 -2.97
N PHE A 525 -21.15 -6.41 -3.70
CA PHE A 525 -21.86 -6.52 -4.97
C PHE A 525 -21.18 -5.65 -6.02
N ASP A 526 -20.86 -6.24 -7.17
CA ASP A 526 -20.45 -5.55 -8.39
C ASP A 526 -21.65 -5.49 -9.34
N TYR A 527 -22.13 -4.28 -9.64
CA TYR A 527 -23.29 -4.04 -10.51
C TYR A 527 -22.94 -3.10 -11.66
N THR A 528 -23.09 -3.58 -12.91
CA THR A 528 -22.83 -2.79 -14.13
C THR A 528 -24.12 -2.67 -14.95
N PRO A 529 -24.98 -1.67 -14.68
CA PRO A 529 -26.24 -1.51 -15.40
C PRO A 529 -26.03 -1.17 -16.88
N ILE A 530 -25.05 -0.31 -17.16
CA ILE A 530 -24.57 0.11 -18.48
C ILE A 530 -23.03 0.28 -18.43
N PRO A 531 -22.30 0.22 -19.55
CA PRO A 531 -20.83 0.21 -19.52
C PRO A 531 -20.18 1.44 -18.87
N SER A 532 -20.86 2.60 -18.96
CA SER A 532 -20.39 3.85 -18.38
C SER A 532 -20.61 3.97 -16.87
N HIS A 533 -21.24 3.00 -16.20
CA HIS A 533 -21.43 2.97 -14.74
C HIS A 533 -21.00 1.63 -14.17
N HIS A 534 -20.13 1.65 -13.17
CA HIS A 534 -19.72 0.46 -12.44
C HIS A 534 -19.92 0.71 -10.95
N ILE A 535 -21.06 0.25 -10.45
CA ILE A 535 -21.50 0.46 -9.09
C ILE A 535 -21.02 -0.69 -8.22
N LYS A 536 -20.41 -0.37 -7.09
CA LYS A 536 -20.03 -1.33 -6.06
C LYS A 536 -20.66 -0.93 -4.74
N PHE A 537 -21.31 -1.87 -4.07
CA PHE A 537 -21.89 -1.63 -2.75
C PHE A 537 -21.78 -2.87 -1.90
N GLY A 538 -21.80 -2.69 -0.58
CA GLY A 538 -21.62 -3.81 0.32
C GLY A 538 -21.87 -3.46 1.77
N VAL A 539 -21.95 -4.50 2.58
CA VAL A 539 -22.09 -4.40 4.04
C VAL A 539 -21.02 -5.24 4.71
N GLU A 540 -20.54 -4.77 5.84
CA GLU A 540 -19.55 -5.45 6.66
C GLU A 540 -19.92 -5.37 8.15
N TYR A 541 -19.64 -6.46 8.85
CA TYR A 541 -19.71 -6.55 10.29
C TYR A 541 -18.41 -7.18 10.83
N LEU A 542 -17.76 -6.48 11.75
CA LEU A 542 -16.56 -6.93 12.46
C LEU A 542 -16.85 -6.98 13.96
N TYR A 543 -16.59 -8.13 14.56
CA TYR A 543 -16.58 -8.30 16.01
C TYR A 543 -15.14 -8.45 16.49
N HIS A 544 -14.67 -7.43 17.19
CA HIS A 544 -13.31 -7.36 17.71
C HIS A 544 -13.26 -7.76 19.18
N THR A 545 -12.27 -8.58 19.52
CA THR A 545 -11.85 -8.88 20.90
C THR A 545 -10.41 -8.43 21.07
N PHE A 546 -10.20 -7.37 21.84
CA PHE A 546 -8.89 -6.83 22.15
C PHE A 546 -8.43 -7.33 23.52
N ARG A 547 -7.13 -7.61 23.59
CA ARG A 547 -6.40 -7.79 24.83
C ARG A 547 -5.21 -6.82 24.77
N PRO A 548 -5.41 -5.54 25.15
CA PRO A 548 -4.40 -4.50 25.02
C PRO A 548 -3.11 -4.86 25.74
N GLU A 549 -3.19 -5.12 27.04
CA GLU A 549 -2.07 -5.50 27.88
C GLU A 549 -2.53 -6.33 29.07
N THR A 550 -1.76 -7.36 29.40
CA THR A 550 -1.89 -8.11 30.66
C THR A 550 -0.50 -8.46 31.14
N ASN A 551 -0.21 -8.20 32.40
CA ASN A 551 1.08 -8.50 33.00
C ASN A 551 0.88 -9.26 34.31
N THR A 552 1.47 -10.45 34.38
CA THR A 552 1.50 -11.28 35.57
C THR A 552 2.94 -11.56 35.94
N SER A 553 3.31 -11.33 37.19
CA SER A 553 4.63 -11.67 37.70
C SER A 553 4.52 -12.52 38.96
N LYS A 554 5.44 -13.47 39.10
CA LYS A 554 5.57 -14.33 40.27
C LYS A 554 6.95 -14.12 40.87
N MET A 555 7.01 -13.84 42.16
CA MET A 555 8.25 -13.63 42.90
C MET A 555 8.34 -14.69 44.00
N LYS A 556 9.49 -15.36 44.09
CA LYS A 556 9.80 -16.35 45.12
C LYS A 556 11.14 -16.04 45.76
N GLU A 557 11.17 -15.96 47.08
CA GLU A 557 12.37 -15.77 47.89
C GLU A 557 12.51 -16.90 48.92
N GLU A 558 13.69 -17.48 49.01
CA GLU A 558 14.01 -18.48 50.02
C GLU A 558 15.34 -18.16 50.71
N GLU A 559 15.35 -18.29 52.03
CA GLU A 559 16.56 -18.23 52.86
C GLU A 559 16.77 -19.61 53.51
N ASN A 560 17.94 -20.21 53.31
CA ASN A 560 18.31 -21.52 53.86
C ASN A 560 17.28 -22.64 53.54
N GLY A 561 16.60 -22.55 52.40
CA GLY A 561 15.56 -23.49 51.96
C GLY A 561 14.17 -23.26 52.57
N VAL A 562 14.00 -22.22 53.40
CA VAL A 562 12.70 -21.78 53.91
C VAL A 562 12.15 -20.68 53.01
N THR A 563 10.92 -20.83 52.53
CA THR A 563 10.26 -19.82 51.69
C THR A 563 9.82 -18.63 52.54
N GLU A 564 10.45 -17.47 52.30
CA GLU A 564 10.10 -16.18 52.91
C GLU A 564 8.97 -15.50 52.13
N GLN A 565 8.96 -15.63 50.80
CA GLN A 565 7.94 -15.04 49.93
C GLN A 565 7.63 -15.96 48.75
N ASP A 566 6.33 -16.18 48.45
CA ASP A 566 5.84 -16.76 47.20
C ASP A 566 4.54 -16.06 46.82
N THR A 567 4.64 -15.00 46.00
CA THR A 567 3.52 -14.11 45.69
C THR A 567 3.32 -13.99 44.18
N LEU A 568 2.06 -14.12 43.74
CA LEU A 568 1.62 -13.81 42.39
C LEU A 568 1.05 -12.39 42.34
N TYR A 569 1.66 -11.53 41.53
CA TYR A 569 1.21 -10.16 41.27
C TYR A 569 0.55 -10.07 39.90
N ASN A 570 -0.70 -9.59 39.88
CA ASN A 570 -1.38 -9.20 38.65
C ASN A 570 -1.30 -7.67 38.51
N SER A 571 -0.19 -7.17 37.98
CA SER A 571 0.05 -5.71 37.93
C SER A 571 -0.85 -4.99 36.93
N ILE A 572 -1.38 -5.70 35.93
CA ILE A 572 -2.31 -5.17 34.93
C ILE A 572 -3.43 -6.19 34.74
N SER A 573 -4.67 -5.78 35.01
CA SER A 573 -5.85 -6.66 35.00
C SER A 573 -6.06 -7.34 33.64
N ASN A 574 -6.41 -8.62 33.65
CA ASN A 574 -6.82 -9.36 32.46
C ASN A 574 -8.24 -8.96 32.03
N SER A 575 -8.38 -7.80 31.39
CA SER A 575 -9.67 -7.34 30.84
C SER A 575 -9.67 -7.42 29.31
N TYR A 576 -10.72 -8.04 28.78
CA TYR A 576 -11.01 -8.03 27.35
C TYR A 576 -11.85 -6.80 27.01
N LEU A 577 -11.46 -6.08 25.96
CA LEU A 577 -12.28 -5.04 25.37
C LEU A 577 -12.94 -5.58 24.11
N HIS A 578 -14.24 -5.32 23.96
CA HIS A 578 -15.02 -5.78 22.83
C HIS A 578 -15.45 -4.59 21.99
N GLY A 579 -15.38 -4.75 20.67
CA GLY A 579 -15.83 -3.74 19.71
C GLY A 579 -16.74 -4.37 18.66
N HIS A 580 -17.85 -3.70 18.34
CA HIS A 580 -18.71 -4.07 17.23
C HIS A 580 -18.64 -2.97 16.18
N GLU A 581 -18.16 -3.30 14.98
CA GLU A 581 -18.12 -2.38 13.86
C GLU A 581 -19.08 -2.87 12.78
N ALA A 582 -20.08 -2.06 12.44
CA ALA A 582 -20.97 -2.29 11.31
C ALA A 582 -20.75 -1.19 10.28
N SER A 583 -20.57 -1.56 9.02
CA SER A 583 -20.36 -0.60 7.94
C SER A 583 -21.14 -0.95 6.69
N VAL A 584 -21.50 0.09 5.94
CA VAL A 584 -22.15 0.02 4.64
C VAL A 584 -21.43 0.99 3.72
N TYR A 585 -21.22 0.59 2.48
CA TYR A 585 -20.64 1.46 1.48
C TYR A 585 -21.37 1.36 0.15
N ALA A 586 -21.28 2.43 -0.63
CA ALA A 586 -21.62 2.44 -2.05
C ALA A 586 -20.64 3.35 -2.78
N GLU A 587 -20.22 2.96 -3.98
CA GLU A 587 -19.40 3.75 -4.88
C GLU A 587 -19.78 3.48 -6.33
N ASP A 588 -19.58 4.47 -7.19
CA ASP A 588 -19.77 4.35 -8.63
C ASP A 588 -18.53 4.88 -9.35
N ASN A 589 -18.01 4.08 -10.28
CA ASN A 589 -17.05 4.52 -11.27
C ASN A 589 -17.80 4.77 -12.58
N PHE A 590 -17.90 6.04 -12.96
CA PHE A 590 -18.63 6.43 -14.14
C PHE A 590 -17.87 7.38 -15.06
N ASP A 591 -18.14 7.24 -16.35
CA ASP A 591 -17.49 7.97 -17.42
C ASP A 591 -18.42 9.05 -17.98
N ILE A 592 -17.95 10.30 -18.02
CA ILE A 592 -18.62 11.43 -18.67
C ILE A 592 -17.92 11.69 -20.00
N GLY A 593 -18.50 11.18 -21.08
CA GLY A 593 -17.88 11.22 -22.40
C GLY A 593 -16.60 10.38 -22.46
N SER A 594 -15.67 10.72 -23.37
CA SER A 594 -14.43 9.97 -23.56
C SER A 594 -13.25 10.47 -22.70
N ARG A 595 -13.33 11.71 -22.20
CA ARG A 595 -12.20 12.41 -21.57
C ARG A 595 -12.27 12.45 -20.04
N THR A 596 -13.41 12.18 -19.43
CA THR A 596 -13.57 12.35 -17.97
C THR A 596 -14.13 11.09 -17.33
N SER A 597 -13.46 10.61 -16.29
CA SER A 597 -13.94 9.54 -15.43
C SER A 597 -14.02 10.04 -13.99
N LEU A 598 -15.06 9.60 -13.27
CA LEU A 598 -15.29 9.95 -11.87
C LEU A 598 -15.47 8.68 -11.04
N ASN A 599 -14.89 8.68 -9.85
CA ASN A 599 -15.18 7.72 -8.79
C ASN A 599 -15.80 8.49 -7.63
N ALA A 600 -17.07 8.24 -7.34
CA ALA A 600 -17.76 8.85 -6.21
C ALA A 600 -18.24 7.74 -5.27
N GLY A 601 -17.95 7.86 -3.99
CA GLY A 601 -18.35 6.85 -3.01
C GLY A 601 -18.55 7.39 -1.61
N VAL A 602 -19.30 6.65 -0.82
CA VAL A 602 -19.56 6.92 0.59
C VAL A 602 -19.39 5.64 1.39
N HIS A 603 -18.68 5.76 2.51
CA HIS A 603 -18.57 4.71 3.52
C HIS A 603 -19.19 5.22 4.82
N VAL A 604 -20.10 4.44 5.40
CA VAL A 604 -20.77 4.75 6.66
C VAL A 604 -20.43 3.67 7.65
N SER A 605 -19.97 4.06 8.84
CA SER A 605 -19.54 3.12 9.88
C SER A 605 -20.09 3.50 11.25
N LEU A 606 -20.48 2.48 12.01
CA LEU A 606 -20.91 2.56 13.40
C LEU A 606 -20.03 1.61 14.23
N PHE A 607 -19.30 2.17 15.20
CA PHE A 607 -18.50 1.39 16.14
C PHE A 607 -19.08 1.49 17.55
N ASN A 608 -19.42 0.36 18.16
CA ASN A 608 -19.87 0.27 19.55
C ASN A 608 -18.79 -0.36 20.42
N THR A 609 -18.47 0.28 21.53
CA THR A 609 -17.56 -0.24 22.56
C THR A 609 -17.94 0.34 23.93
N GLN A 610 -17.89 -0.48 24.98
CA GLN A 610 -18.19 -0.05 26.36
C GLN A 610 -19.53 0.70 26.49
N GLY A 611 -20.56 0.30 25.71
CA GLY A 611 -21.88 0.96 25.70
C GLY A 611 -21.94 2.31 24.96
N LYS A 612 -20.83 2.78 24.36
CA LYS A 612 -20.76 4.03 23.59
C LYS A 612 -20.73 3.76 22.09
N ASN A 613 -21.49 4.54 21.34
CA ASN A 613 -21.58 4.49 19.89
C ASN A 613 -20.78 5.63 19.24
N TYR A 614 -20.00 5.29 18.21
CA TYR A 614 -19.27 6.24 17.38
C TYR A 614 -19.68 6.07 15.92
N PHE A 615 -20.32 7.09 15.37
CA PHE A 615 -20.81 7.09 13.99
C PHE A 615 -19.90 7.94 13.09
N SER A 616 -19.67 7.51 11.85
CA SER A 616 -18.88 8.26 10.86
C SER A 616 -19.44 8.12 9.45
N ILE A 617 -19.50 9.23 8.73
CA ILE A 617 -19.74 9.29 7.28
C ILE A 617 -18.45 9.73 6.60
N GLN A 618 -18.03 8.99 5.60
CA GLN A 618 -16.72 9.08 4.96
C GLN A 618 -16.90 9.20 3.44
N PRO A 619 -17.25 10.39 2.90
CA PRO A 619 -17.36 10.61 1.46
C PRO A 619 -15.98 10.63 0.79
N ARG A 620 -15.94 10.15 -0.46
CA ARG A 620 -14.74 10.10 -1.31
C ARG A 620 -15.10 10.44 -2.74
N LEU A 621 -14.24 11.23 -3.38
CA LEU A 621 -14.38 11.64 -4.77
C LEU A 621 -13.01 11.63 -5.44
N SER A 622 -12.89 10.98 -6.59
CA SER A 622 -11.75 11.11 -7.50
C SER A 622 -12.24 11.46 -8.90
N VAL A 623 -11.51 12.35 -9.56
CA VAL A 623 -11.77 12.78 -10.95
C VAL A 623 -10.50 12.55 -11.75
N HIS A 624 -10.65 11.96 -12.93
CA HIS A 624 -9.58 11.73 -13.90
C HIS A 624 -9.97 12.38 -15.22
N TYR A 625 -9.16 13.33 -15.67
CA TYR A 625 -9.34 14.01 -16.95
C TYR A 625 -8.18 13.66 -17.89
N ARG A 626 -8.53 13.07 -19.04
CA ARG A 626 -7.60 12.65 -20.09
C ARG A 626 -7.51 13.74 -21.16
N PHE A 627 -6.30 14.21 -21.40
CA PHE A 627 -5.95 15.08 -22.52
C PHE A 627 -5.46 14.24 -23.69
N ASP A 628 -5.29 14.87 -24.86
CA ASP A 628 -4.70 14.22 -26.01
C ASP A 628 -3.19 13.95 -25.78
N HIS A 629 -2.60 13.06 -26.57
CA HIS A 629 -1.16 12.72 -26.52
C HIS A 629 -0.67 12.08 -25.21
N GLY A 630 -1.55 11.39 -24.48
CA GLY A 630 -1.18 10.57 -23.31
C GLY A 630 -0.94 11.35 -22.02
N PHE A 631 -1.33 12.62 -21.94
CA PHE A 631 -1.32 13.39 -20.71
C PHE A 631 -2.66 13.27 -19.97
N SER A 632 -2.65 13.17 -18.65
CA SER A 632 -3.86 13.20 -17.84
C SER A 632 -3.64 13.84 -16.48
N VAL A 633 -4.72 14.37 -15.90
CA VAL A 633 -4.73 14.97 -14.57
C VAL A 633 -5.73 14.24 -13.69
N LYS A 634 -5.37 14.00 -12.43
CA LYS A 634 -6.29 13.46 -11.42
C LYS A 634 -6.36 14.36 -10.20
N ALA A 635 -7.53 14.46 -9.62
CA ALA A 635 -7.74 15.14 -8.34
C ALA A 635 -8.60 14.24 -7.44
N SER A 636 -8.35 14.26 -6.14
CA SER A 636 -9.19 13.53 -5.20
C SER A 636 -9.38 14.22 -3.85
N PHE A 637 -10.51 13.91 -3.22
CA PHE A 637 -10.83 14.23 -1.83
C PHE A 637 -11.28 12.95 -1.11
N SER A 638 -10.81 12.76 0.12
CA SER A 638 -11.23 11.63 0.95
C SER A 638 -11.32 12.02 2.41
N GLN A 639 -12.45 11.68 3.03
CA GLN A 639 -12.62 11.68 4.47
C GLN A 639 -12.57 10.23 4.98
N MET A 640 -11.86 10.01 6.08
CA MET A 640 -11.58 8.67 6.62
C MET A 640 -11.72 8.66 8.15
N ALA A 641 -12.08 7.50 8.71
CA ALA A 641 -12.11 7.25 10.15
C ALA A 641 -11.41 5.94 10.50
N GLN A 642 -10.83 5.88 11.71
CA GLN A 642 -10.12 4.72 12.23
C GLN A 642 -10.49 4.48 13.70
N TYR A 643 -10.80 3.21 14.01
CA TYR A 643 -11.27 2.75 15.33
C TYR A 643 -10.28 1.84 16.07
N VAL A 644 -9.25 1.35 15.37
CA VAL A 644 -8.21 0.48 15.92
C VAL A 644 -6.88 1.20 15.80
N HIS A 645 -6.10 1.25 16.87
CA HIS A 645 -4.82 1.95 16.96
C HIS A 645 -3.69 0.98 17.27
N GLN A 646 -2.47 1.33 16.87
CA GLN A 646 -1.26 0.64 17.30
C GLN A 646 -0.37 1.64 18.04
N LEU A 647 -0.14 1.39 19.32
CA LEU A 647 0.70 2.24 20.16
C LEU A 647 2.15 1.78 20.06
N SER A 648 3.01 2.65 19.52
CA SER A 648 4.44 2.40 19.40
C SER A 648 5.26 3.50 20.07
N SER A 649 6.21 3.08 20.92
CA SER A 649 7.14 3.97 21.62
C SER A 649 8.38 4.31 20.78
N THR A 650 8.71 3.48 19.78
CA THR A 650 9.91 3.62 18.95
C THR A 650 9.54 3.86 17.48
N PRO A 651 10.46 4.33 16.62
CA PRO A 651 10.22 4.39 15.19
C PRO A 651 10.40 3.02 14.48
N LEU A 652 10.68 1.95 15.22
CA LEU A 652 10.75 0.59 14.70
C LEU A 652 9.39 -0.07 14.90
N ALA A 653 8.86 -0.69 13.84
CA ALA A 653 7.73 -1.59 13.97
C ALA A 653 8.20 -2.80 14.80
N MET A 654 7.59 -3.00 15.97
CA MET A 654 7.96 -4.06 16.89
C MET A 654 6.74 -4.92 17.21
N PRO A 655 6.91 -6.24 17.39
CA PRO A 655 5.79 -7.11 17.80
C PRO A 655 5.23 -6.73 19.18
N THR A 656 5.98 -5.98 19.99
CA THR A 656 5.56 -5.43 21.29
C THR A 656 4.66 -4.19 21.19
N ASP A 657 4.46 -3.63 20.00
CA ASP A 657 3.55 -2.50 19.80
C ASP A 657 2.09 -2.94 20.06
N LEU A 658 1.32 -2.11 20.78
CA LEU A 658 0.02 -2.52 21.33
C LEU A 658 -1.14 -2.20 20.40
N TRP A 659 -1.90 -3.22 20.01
CA TRP A 659 -3.17 -3.04 19.31
C TRP A 659 -4.29 -2.73 20.31
N VAL A 660 -4.84 -1.53 20.21
CA VAL A 660 -5.84 -1.01 21.15
C VAL A 660 -7.07 -0.46 20.41
N PRO A 661 -8.28 -0.62 20.96
CA PRO A 661 -9.47 -0.02 20.38
C PRO A 661 -9.62 1.43 20.80
N ILE A 662 -10.53 2.14 20.12
CA ILE A 662 -11.22 3.27 20.75
C ILE A 662 -11.98 2.83 22.01
N THR A 663 -12.19 3.75 22.94
CA THR A 663 -12.87 3.49 24.22
C THR A 663 -13.91 4.57 24.48
N LYS A 664 -14.55 4.58 25.65
CA LYS A 664 -15.40 5.70 26.06
C LYS A 664 -14.61 7.02 26.16
N ASN A 665 -13.30 6.95 26.43
CA ASN A 665 -12.39 8.07 26.63
C ASN A 665 -11.54 8.35 25.38
N ILE A 666 -11.11 7.31 24.66
CA ILE A 666 -10.32 7.43 23.43
C ILE A 666 -11.25 7.49 22.23
N ARG A 667 -11.24 8.61 21.50
CA ARG A 667 -12.12 8.87 20.35
C ARG A 667 -11.50 8.35 19.04
N PRO A 668 -12.32 8.04 18.02
CA PRO A 668 -11.82 7.67 16.70
C PRO A 668 -10.91 8.72 16.10
N MET A 669 -9.88 8.27 15.40
CA MET A 669 -9.05 9.15 14.57
C MET A 669 -9.78 9.47 13.26
N HIS A 670 -9.67 10.72 12.81
CA HIS A 670 -10.24 11.17 11.55
C HIS A 670 -9.19 11.82 10.68
N ALA A 671 -9.30 11.64 9.36
CA ALA A 671 -8.44 12.34 8.40
C ALA A 671 -9.22 12.87 7.20
N ASN A 672 -8.83 14.07 6.76
CA ASN A 672 -9.22 14.66 5.48
C ASN A 672 -7.97 14.75 4.61
N GLN A 673 -8.03 14.18 3.42
CA GLN A 673 -6.92 14.20 2.46
C GLN A 673 -7.38 14.78 1.12
N TYR A 674 -6.58 15.72 0.62
CA TYR A 674 -6.71 16.34 -0.70
C TYR A 674 -5.47 15.98 -1.50
N SER A 675 -5.62 15.65 -2.77
CA SER A 675 -4.44 15.56 -3.64
C SER A 675 -4.76 15.79 -5.11
N LEU A 676 -3.72 16.12 -5.84
CA LEU A 676 -3.73 16.51 -7.25
C LEU A 676 -2.48 15.91 -7.90
N GLY A 677 -2.63 15.32 -9.09
CA GLY A 677 -1.51 14.74 -9.81
C GLY A 677 -1.62 14.87 -11.33
N GLY A 678 -0.47 14.94 -11.98
CA GLY A 678 -0.33 14.89 -13.43
C GLY A 678 0.39 13.61 -13.85
N TYR A 679 -0.07 12.99 -14.93
CA TYR A 679 0.43 11.72 -15.43
C TYR A 679 0.69 11.82 -16.93
N TYR A 680 1.76 11.18 -17.39
CA TYR A 680 2.12 11.17 -18.80
C TYR A 680 2.58 9.79 -19.26
N THR A 681 1.92 9.28 -20.31
CA THR A 681 2.19 7.97 -20.94
C THR A 681 2.40 8.11 -22.46
N GLY A 682 2.76 9.30 -22.94
CA GLY A 682 2.93 9.56 -24.38
C GLY A 682 4.18 8.92 -24.98
N VAL A 683 5.12 8.45 -24.15
CA VAL A 683 6.31 7.71 -24.59
C VAL A 683 6.07 6.21 -24.40
N PRO A 684 6.09 5.40 -25.47
CA PRO A 684 5.87 3.97 -25.37
C PRO A 684 6.82 3.29 -24.37
N GLY A 685 6.27 2.50 -23.45
CA GLY A 685 7.02 1.79 -22.41
C GLY A 685 7.48 2.66 -21.22
N TRP A 686 7.11 3.93 -21.17
CA TRP A 686 7.42 4.85 -20.07
C TRP A 686 6.17 5.48 -19.47
N GLU A 687 6.20 5.61 -18.14
CA GLU A 687 5.15 6.23 -17.35
C GLU A 687 5.78 7.28 -16.42
N PHE A 688 5.23 8.49 -16.41
CA PHE A 688 5.66 9.58 -15.54
C PHE A 688 4.51 10.07 -14.69
N SER A 689 4.77 10.38 -13.43
CA SER A 689 3.78 10.97 -12.53
C SER A 689 4.38 12.03 -11.61
N ILE A 690 3.63 13.09 -11.36
CA ILE A 690 3.84 14.03 -10.26
C ILE A 690 2.55 14.09 -9.43
N GLU A 691 2.64 13.92 -8.12
CA GLU A 691 1.49 13.96 -7.21
C GLU A 691 1.78 14.86 -6.00
N GLY A 692 0.89 15.79 -5.69
CA GLY A 692 0.94 16.62 -4.49
C GLY A 692 -0.23 16.29 -3.57
N TYR A 693 0.01 16.20 -2.25
CA TYR A 693 -1.01 15.89 -1.25
C TYR A 693 -0.94 16.77 0.01
N TYR A 694 -2.10 16.92 0.65
CA TYR A 694 -2.26 17.54 1.96
C TYR A 694 -3.27 16.75 2.79
N LYS A 695 -2.86 16.34 4.00
CA LYS A 695 -3.64 15.53 4.94
C LYS A 695 -3.69 16.20 6.31
N GLN A 696 -4.89 16.31 6.86
CA GLN A 696 -5.15 16.76 8.22
C GLN A 696 -5.70 15.61 9.03
N MET A 697 -5.22 15.44 10.26
CA MET A 697 -5.61 14.37 11.17
C MET A 697 -6.07 14.93 12.51
N ARG A 698 -7.11 14.33 13.09
CA ARG A 698 -7.64 14.67 14.42
C ARG A 698 -7.67 13.44 15.31
N ASN A 699 -7.55 13.67 16.62
CA ASN A 699 -7.50 12.66 17.67
C ASN A 699 -6.33 11.67 17.50
N VAL A 700 -5.20 12.10 16.92
CA VAL A 700 -4.04 11.22 16.76
C VAL A 700 -3.51 10.83 18.14
N LEU A 701 -3.24 9.54 18.35
CA LEU A 701 -2.84 9.00 19.65
C LEU A 701 -1.31 8.92 19.76
N GLU A 702 -0.73 9.36 20.88
CA GLU A 702 0.70 9.20 21.23
C GLU A 702 0.87 8.85 22.71
N TYR A 703 1.95 8.15 23.04
CA TYR A 703 2.40 8.07 24.43
C TYR A 703 2.77 9.44 24.99
N GLN A 704 2.42 9.66 26.26
CA GLN A 704 2.88 10.77 27.09
C GLN A 704 4.42 10.79 27.19
N ASN A 705 4.97 11.93 27.55
CA ASN A 705 6.43 12.08 27.69
C ASN A 705 6.97 11.19 28.82
N GLY A 706 8.04 10.44 28.54
CA GLY A 706 8.67 9.54 29.52
C GLY A 706 7.93 8.23 29.77
N VAL A 707 6.74 8.05 29.20
CA VAL A 707 5.96 6.82 29.33
C VAL A 707 6.21 5.89 28.14
N SER A 708 6.31 4.60 28.40
CA SER A 708 6.46 3.57 27.37
C SER A 708 5.59 2.36 27.68
N PHE A 709 5.60 1.38 26.79
CA PHE A 709 5.05 0.06 27.04
C PHE A 709 5.63 -0.60 28.31
N PHE A 710 6.93 -0.36 28.59
CA PHE A 710 7.59 -0.87 29.79
C PHE A 710 7.41 0.13 30.95
N GLY A 711 6.98 -0.38 32.12
CA GLY A 711 7.23 0.31 33.39
C GLY A 711 6.10 1.14 34.00
N SER A 712 4.82 0.80 33.81
CA SER A 712 3.76 1.38 34.66
C SER A 712 2.72 0.35 35.12
N SER A 713 2.28 0.49 36.37
CA SER A 713 1.18 -0.27 36.98
C SER A 713 -0.21 0.24 36.56
N THR A 714 -0.26 1.22 35.65
CA THR A 714 -1.47 1.87 35.16
C THR A 714 -1.93 1.27 33.83
N ASN A 715 -3.22 1.46 33.53
CA ASN A 715 -3.83 1.03 32.27
C ASN A 715 -3.30 1.87 31.09
N TRP A 716 -3.14 1.27 29.90
CA TRP A 716 -2.70 1.93 28.67
C TRP A 716 -3.46 3.22 28.34
N GLU A 717 -4.75 3.32 28.67
CA GLU A 717 -5.55 4.54 28.43
C GLU A 717 -4.96 5.77 29.15
N GLU A 718 -4.31 5.57 30.30
CA GLU A 718 -3.69 6.63 31.11
C GLU A 718 -2.28 7.02 30.61
N LYS A 719 -1.72 6.25 29.66
CA LYS A 719 -0.36 6.44 29.14
C LYS A 719 -0.33 7.28 27.86
N VAL A 720 -1.49 7.66 27.34
CA VAL A 720 -1.63 8.20 25.98
C VAL A 720 -2.45 9.48 25.95
N GLU A 721 -2.16 10.30 24.95
CA GLU A 721 -2.85 11.57 24.70
C GLU A 721 -3.34 11.65 23.26
N MET A 722 -4.43 12.41 23.05
CA MET A 722 -5.03 12.66 21.74
C MET A 722 -4.72 14.07 21.25
N GLY A 723 -4.24 14.19 20.01
CA GLY A 723 -3.86 15.48 19.43
C GLY A 723 -4.30 15.67 17.97
N GLU A 724 -3.67 16.64 17.32
CA GLU A 724 -3.83 16.92 15.89
C GLU A 724 -2.56 16.56 15.12
N GLY A 725 -2.72 16.14 13.87
CA GLY A 725 -1.61 15.83 12.97
C GLY A 725 -1.78 16.48 11.60
N ARG A 726 -0.66 16.75 10.93
CA ARG A 726 -0.65 17.26 9.56
C ARG A 726 0.43 16.56 8.76
N SER A 727 0.12 16.24 7.50
CA SER A 727 1.08 15.71 6.55
C SER A 727 0.90 16.36 5.18
N MET A 728 2.00 16.66 4.48
CA MET A 728 1.97 17.20 3.13
C MET A 728 3.23 16.80 2.37
N GLY A 729 3.13 16.67 1.04
CA GLY A 729 4.28 16.35 0.23
C GLY A 729 4.03 16.39 -1.27
N ILE A 730 5.12 16.27 -2.03
CA ILE A 730 5.15 16.13 -3.49
C ILE A 730 5.96 14.89 -3.83
N GLU A 731 5.41 14.07 -4.72
CA GLU A 731 5.90 12.77 -5.14
C GLU A 731 6.15 12.80 -6.65
N PHE A 732 7.29 12.27 -7.09
CA PHE A 732 7.66 12.12 -8.49
C PHE A 732 7.97 10.66 -8.78
N MET A 733 7.58 10.18 -9.96
CA MET A 733 7.92 8.85 -10.44
C MET A 733 8.20 8.89 -11.93
N ALA A 734 9.27 8.21 -12.34
CA ALA A 734 9.54 7.84 -13.72
C ALA A 734 9.73 6.33 -13.76
N GLN A 735 8.91 5.63 -14.54
CA GLN A 735 8.90 4.18 -14.61
C GLN A 735 9.03 3.73 -16.06
N LYS A 736 9.87 2.72 -16.27
CA LYS A 736 9.98 2.01 -17.54
C LYS A 736 9.41 0.61 -17.37
N THR A 737 8.33 0.33 -18.09
CA THR A 737 7.50 -0.88 -17.91
C THR A 737 7.85 -2.00 -18.89
N THR A 738 8.50 -1.69 -20.02
CA THR A 738 8.77 -2.68 -21.09
C THR A 738 10.23 -2.74 -21.54
N GLY A 739 10.61 -3.87 -22.17
CA GLY A 739 11.93 -4.12 -22.74
C GLY A 739 12.87 -4.89 -21.80
N LYS A 740 14.13 -5.07 -22.23
CA LYS A 740 15.16 -5.80 -21.45
C LYS A 740 15.58 -5.09 -20.15
N THR A 741 15.43 -3.77 -20.10
CA THR A 741 15.66 -2.97 -18.89
C THR A 741 14.34 -2.36 -18.45
N THR A 742 13.91 -2.70 -17.24
CA THR A 742 12.70 -2.17 -16.60
C THR A 742 13.05 -1.60 -15.24
N GLY A 743 12.24 -0.73 -14.68
CA GLY A 743 12.54 -0.15 -13.38
C GLY A 743 11.82 1.16 -13.13
N TRP A 744 12.09 1.77 -11.99
CA TRP A 744 11.55 3.08 -11.65
C TRP A 744 12.52 3.89 -10.80
N LEU A 745 12.44 5.21 -10.98
CA LEU A 745 13.03 6.21 -10.11
C LEU A 745 11.88 6.95 -9.43
N ALA A 746 11.90 6.99 -8.10
CA ALA A 746 10.91 7.68 -7.29
C ALA A 746 11.59 8.68 -6.35
N TYR A 747 10.97 9.85 -6.21
CA TYR A 747 11.40 10.90 -5.30
C TYR A 747 10.22 11.44 -4.50
N THR A 748 10.42 11.71 -3.23
CA THR A 748 9.40 12.29 -2.35
C THR A 748 10.01 13.40 -1.50
N LEU A 749 9.35 14.55 -1.52
CA LEU A 749 9.55 15.66 -0.59
C LEU A 749 8.35 15.74 0.36
N ALA A 750 8.53 15.52 1.66
CA ALA A 750 7.40 15.46 2.60
C ALA A 750 7.65 16.17 3.95
N LYS A 751 6.55 16.47 4.65
CA LYS A 751 6.51 17.01 6.01
C LYS A 751 5.37 16.37 6.79
N ALA A 752 5.66 15.84 7.98
CA ALA A 752 4.67 15.38 8.95
C ALA A 752 4.95 15.97 10.34
N ASP A 753 3.91 16.46 11.00
CA ASP A 753 4.01 17.05 12.34
C ASP A 753 2.75 16.79 13.18
N ARG A 754 2.92 16.80 14.51
CA ARG A 754 1.86 16.60 15.51
C ARG A 754 1.80 17.75 16.50
N GLN A 755 0.64 17.96 17.13
CA GLN A 755 0.40 18.99 18.14
C GLN A 755 -0.65 18.55 19.17
N PHE A 756 -0.43 18.82 20.45
CA PHE A 756 -1.31 18.46 21.57
C PHE A 756 -1.66 19.71 22.38
N LYS A 757 -2.67 20.46 21.95
CA LYS A 757 -2.94 21.86 22.36
C LYS A 757 -3.20 22.06 23.86
N ASP A 758 -3.51 21.00 24.59
CA ASP A 758 -3.73 21.02 26.05
C ASP A 758 -2.44 21.09 26.88
N GLY A 759 -1.27 21.02 26.23
CA GLY A 759 0.02 21.06 26.90
C GLY A 759 0.52 19.70 27.37
N SER A 760 -0.27 18.63 27.21
CA SER A 760 0.07 17.27 27.67
C SER A 760 1.35 16.72 27.05
N ILE A 761 1.64 17.11 25.81
CA ILE A 761 2.86 16.73 25.09
C ILE A 761 3.49 17.97 24.46
N ASN A 762 4.79 18.15 24.73
CA ASN A 762 5.64 19.18 24.11
C ASN A 762 5.08 20.60 24.33
N ASP A 763 4.53 20.87 25.51
CA ASP A 763 3.95 22.16 25.92
C ASP A 763 2.89 22.72 24.96
N GLY A 764 2.24 21.83 24.20
CA GLY A 764 1.26 22.18 23.17
C GLY A 764 1.83 22.77 21.88
N GLU A 765 3.16 22.88 21.80
CA GLU A 765 3.87 23.28 20.59
C GLU A 765 3.93 22.15 19.57
N ARG A 766 3.96 22.53 18.30
CA ARG A 766 4.02 21.59 17.18
C ARG A 766 5.42 21.03 17.02
N PHE A 767 5.54 19.71 16.91
CA PHE A 767 6.82 19.02 16.74
C PHE A 767 6.80 18.05 15.53
N PRO A 768 7.97 17.77 14.92
CA PRO A 768 8.07 16.78 13.86
C PRO A 768 7.59 15.42 14.35
N TYR A 769 6.78 14.74 13.54
CA TYR A 769 6.39 13.37 13.87
C TYR A 769 7.61 12.44 13.86
N LYS A 770 7.60 11.32 14.60
CA LYS A 770 8.72 10.38 14.69
C LYS A 770 9.08 9.75 13.32
N TYR A 771 8.11 9.69 12.41
CA TYR A 771 8.28 9.23 11.03
C TYR A 771 8.44 10.40 10.02
N ASP A 772 8.68 11.64 10.48
CA ASP A 772 8.90 12.79 9.58
C ASP A 772 10.24 12.67 8.85
N ARG A 773 10.15 12.50 7.53
CA ARG A 773 11.31 12.42 6.65
C ARG A 773 11.14 13.35 5.45
N ARG A 774 12.13 14.24 5.27
CA ARG A 774 12.08 15.33 4.29
C ARG A 774 12.26 14.83 2.88
N HIS A 775 13.33 14.10 2.63
CA HIS A 775 13.69 13.61 1.30
C HIS A 775 13.78 12.09 1.31
N SER A 776 13.25 11.48 0.26
CA SER A 776 13.31 10.04 0.00
C SER A 776 13.51 9.82 -1.49
N ILE A 777 14.54 9.08 -1.87
CA ILE A 777 14.82 8.67 -3.25
C ILE A 777 14.92 7.15 -3.26
N SER A 778 14.28 6.52 -4.24
CA SER A 778 14.41 5.10 -4.50
C SER A 778 14.60 4.89 -6.00
N LEU A 779 15.58 4.06 -6.34
CA LEU A 779 15.86 3.60 -7.70
C LEU A 779 15.76 2.08 -7.69
N CYS A 780 15.00 1.51 -8.61
CA CYS A 780 14.99 0.08 -8.88
C CYS A 780 15.24 -0.12 -10.37
N VAL A 781 16.20 -0.99 -10.72
CA VAL A 781 16.57 -1.32 -12.10
C VAL A 781 16.73 -2.82 -12.22
N ASN A 782 15.98 -3.41 -13.15
CA ASN A 782 16.09 -4.81 -13.51
C ASN A 782 16.54 -4.89 -14.97
N HIS A 783 17.53 -5.72 -15.27
CA HIS A 783 18.03 -5.91 -16.62
C HIS A 783 18.21 -7.39 -16.95
N LYS A 784 17.54 -7.85 -18.01
CA LYS A 784 17.68 -9.20 -18.56
C LYS A 784 18.69 -9.19 -19.71
N PHE A 785 19.89 -9.72 -19.46
CA PHE A 785 20.92 -9.83 -20.50
C PHE A 785 20.55 -10.91 -21.52
N ASN A 786 20.10 -12.07 -21.04
CA ASN A 786 19.62 -13.20 -21.83
C ASN A 786 18.73 -14.12 -20.95
N GLU A 787 18.25 -15.23 -21.50
CA GLU A 787 17.40 -16.20 -20.77
C GLU A 787 18.11 -16.89 -19.58
N ARG A 788 19.43 -16.79 -19.47
CA ARG A 788 20.23 -17.41 -18.40
C ARG A 788 20.68 -16.43 -17.33
N ILE A 789 20.76 -15.13 -17.62
CA ILE A 789 21.33 -14.13 -16.70
C ILE A 789 20.48 -12.87 -16.69
N ASP A 790 20.00 -12.53 -15.50
CA ASP A 790 19.36 -11.25 -15.18
C ASP A 790 19.95 -10.65 -13.90
N ILE A 791 19.94 -9.32 -13.83
CA ILE A 791 20.43 -8.53 -12.70
C ILE A 791 19.34 -7.61 -12.19
N GLY A 792 19.21 -7.51 -10.87
CA GLY A 792 18.41 -6.51 -10.17
C GLY A 792 19.32 -5.59 -9.36
N VAL A 793 18.97 -4.31 -9.32
CA VAL A 793 19.64 -3.29 -8.51
C VAL A 793 18.57 -2.44 -7.83
N SER A 794 18.73 -2.21 -6.52
CA SER A 794 17.93 -1.22 -5.81
C SER A 794 18.83 -0.26 -5.03
N TRP A 795 18.62 1.04 -5.16
CA TRP A 795 19.31 2.06 -4.38
C TRP A 795 18.32 2.96 -3.67
N ILE A 796 18.57 3.25 -2.40
CA ILE A 796 17.69 4.05 -1.55
C ILE A 796 18.51 5.14 -0.89
N TYR A 797 17.98 6.35 -0.84
CA TYR A 797 18.53 7.48 -0.08
C TYR A 797 17.42 8.17 0.70
N ASN A 798 17.69 8.46 1.97
CA ASN A 798 16.74 9.03 2.90
C ASN A 798 17.40 10.12 3.74
N SER A 799 16.78 11.31 3.83
CA SER A 799 17.15 12.25 4.91
C SER A 799 16.89 11.59 6.26
N GLY A 800 17.67 11.86 7.30
CA GLY A 800 17.52 11.15 8.57
C GLY A 800 16.16 11.36 9.26
N SER A 801 15.79 10.36 10.06
CA SER A 801 14.62 10.39 10.95
C SER A 801 14.84 11.34 12.12
N THR A 802 13.77 11.64 12.86
CA THR A 802 13.82 12.48 14.04
C THR A 802 13.87 11.64 15.30
N VAL A 803 14.64 12.11 16.29
CA VAL A 803 14.78 11.47 17.60
C VAL A 803 14.76 12.54 18.69
N THR A 804 14.34 12.15 19.89
CA THR A 804 14.37 13.02 21.06
C THR A 804 15.67 12.78 21.81
N LEU A 805 16.52 13.80 21.90
CA LEU A 805 17.79 13.73 22.64
C LEU A 805 17.81 14.80 23.73
N PRO A 806 18.30 14.45 24.94
CA PRO A 806 18.44 15.43 25.99
C PRO A 806 19.57 16.41 25.67
N GLU A 807 19.32 17.69 25.93
CA GLU A 807 20.27 18.77 25.61
C GLU A 807 21.08 19.18 26.84
N GLN A 808 20.52 18.97 28.02
CA GLN A 808 21.10 19.37 29.30
C GLN A 808 20.81 18.30 30.36
N GLN A 809 21.61 18.29 31.42
CA GLN A 809 21.27 17.60 32.66
C GLN A 809 20.74 18.62 33.66
N THR A 810 19.69 18.25 34.36
CA THR A 810 19.11 19.01 35.46
C THR A 810 19.08 18.13 36.71
N VAL A 811 18.66 18.69 37.84
CA VAL A 811 18.46 17.94 39.07
C VAL A 811 16.99 17.96 39.46
N ILE A 812 16.52 16.83 39.98
CA ILE A 812 15.21 16.70 40.61
C ILE A 812 15.40 16.37 42.09
N LEU A 813 14.57 16.96 42.94
CA LEU A 813 14.45 16.55 44.33
C LEU A 813 13.43 15.41 44.43
N LYS A 814 13.86 14.27 44.95
CA LYS A 814 12.98 13.14 45.27
C LYS A 814 12.16 13.45 46.53
N PRO A 815 11.03 12.75 46.75
CA PRO A 815 10.21 12.91 47.95
C PRO A 815 10.97 12.66 49.27
N ASP A 816 12.04 11.86 49.23
CA ASP A 816 12.92 11.59 50.37
C ASP A 816 13.98 12.69 50.62
N GLY A 817 13.94 13.78 49.85
CA GLY A 817 14.88 14.91 49.93
C GLY A 817 16.20 14.70 49.20
N SER A 818 16.43 13.53 48.60
CA SER A 818 17.64 13.28 47.83
C SER A 818 17.61 14.01 46.47
N ILE A 819 18.78 14.43 46.00
CA ILE A 819 18.95 15.09 44.70
C ILE A 819 19.37 14.04 43.67
N GLU A 820 18.60 13.90 42.60
CA GLU A 820 18.93 13.03 41.48
C GLU A 820 19.17 13.86 40.22
N GLN A 821 20.27 13.57 39.52
CA GLN A 821 20.50 14.12 38.19
C GLN A 821 19.58 13.43 37.18
N THR A 822 18.87 14.23 36.39
CA THR A 822 18.04 13.74 35.28
C THR A 822 18.30 14.53 34.00
N ASN A 823 17.82 14.03 32.89
CA ASN A 823 17.99 14.63 31.58
C ASN A 823 16.87 15.63 31.30
N TYR A 824 17.22 16.83 30.84
CA TYR A 824 16.28 17.84 30.37
C TYR A 824 16.12 17.80 28.85
N ILE A 825 14.88 17.72 28.39
CA ILE A 825 14.49 17.69 26.98
C ILE A 825 13.62 18.91 26.72
N SER A 826 14.12 19.87 25.93
CA SER A 826 13.36 21.09 25.62
C SER A 826 12.21 20.85 24.64
N LYS A 827 12.38 19.92 23.69
CA LYS A 827 11.41 19.60 22.64
C LYS A 827 11.44 18.13 22.27
N ARG A 828 10.26 17.57 22.01
CA ARG A 828 10.12 16.23 21.45
C ARG A 828 10.64 16.21 20.02
N ASN A 829 11.40 15.17 19.67
CA ASN A 829 11.99 14.96 18.35
C ASN A 829 12.88 16.14 17.88
N ASN A 830 13.65 16.71 18.82
CA ASN A 830 14.50 17.89 18.63
C ASN A 830 15.74 17.66 17.74
N TYR A 831 16.13 16.42 17.44
CA TYR A 831 17.31 16.13 16.63
C TYR A 831 16.97 15.29 15.39
N ARG A 832 17.64 15.59 14.27
CA ARG A 832 17.53 14.81 13.03
C ARG A 832 18.80 14.01 12.79
N LEU A 833 18.66 12.71 12.62
CA LEU A 833 19.78 11.82 12.36
C LEU A 833 20.47 12.13 11.02
N PRO A 834 21.72 11.66 10.82
CA PRO A 834 22.36 11.70 9.51
C PRO A 834 21.52 11.02 8.42
N ALA A 835 21.69 11.47 7.18
CA ALA A 835 21.09 10.80 6.03
C ALA A 835 21.58 9.34 5.93
N SER A 836 20.71 8.48 5.42
CA SER A 836 21.01 7.06 5.15
C SER A 836 20.95 6.78 3.67
N HIS A 837 21.79 5.87 3.22
CA HIS A 837 21.79 5.40 1.85
C HIS A 837 22.22 3.93 1.78
N ARG A 838 21.64 3.19 0.83
CA ARG A 838 21.90 1.76 0.67
C ARG A 838 21.81 1.35 -0.80
N LEU A 839 22.75 0.51 -1.25
CA LEU A 839 22.71 -0.18 -2.54
C LEU A 839 22.54 -1.68 -2.32
N ASN A 840 21.59 -2.30 -2.99
CA ASN A 840 21.45 -3.74 -3.07
C ASN A 840 21.61 -4.20 -4.52
N ILE A 841 22.26 -5.34 -4.70
CA ILE A 841 22.52 -5.94 -6.01
C ILE A 841 22.14 -7.42 -5.93
N GLY A 842 21.49 -7.95 -6.96
CA GLY A 842 21.18 -9.37 -7.08
C GLY A 842 21.37 -9.85 -8.52
N VAL A 843 21.97 -11.02 -8.68
CA VAL A 843 22.17 -11.66 -9.99
C VAL A 843 21.54 -13.05 -9.96
N ASN A 844 20.72 -13.33 -10.97
CA ASN A 844 20.10 -14.63 -11.17
C ASN A 844 20.77 -15.38 -12.32
N PHE A 845 21.09 -16.66 -12.09
CA PHE A 845 21.59 -17.59 -13.09
C PHE A 845 20.54 -18.69 -13.33
N ASN A 846 19.77 -18.53 -14.40
CA ASN A 846 18.68 -19.42 -14.79
C ASN A 846 19.18 -20.53 -15.73
N LYS A 847 18.71 -21.76 -15.53
CA LYS A 847 18.96 -22.88 -16.43
C LYS A 847 17.73 -23.78 -16.54
N LYS A 848 17.19 -23.88 -17.76
CA LYS A 848 16.11 -24.81 -18.09
C LYS A 848 16.61 -26.26 -17.95
N THR A 849 15.82 -27.10 -17.30
CA THR A 849 16.04 -28.54 -17.12
C THR A 849 14.95 -29.33 -17.84
N LYS A 850 15.01 -30.67 -17.83
CA LYS A 850 14.00 -31.53 -18.48
C LYS A 850 12.59 -31.35 -17.88
N HIS A 851 12.50 -31.13 -16.57
CA HIS A 851 11.23 -31.10 -15.83
C HIS A 851 11.01 -29.77 -15.10
N GLY A 852 11.68 -28.68 -15.50
CA GLY A 852 11.58 -27.42 -14.75
C GLY A 852 12.68 -26.41 -15.03
N MET A 853 12.76 -25.37 -14.21
CA MET A 853 13.78 -24.32 -14.24
C MET A 853 14.54 -24.31 -12.91
N ARG A 854 15.88 -24.30 -12.98
CA ARG A 854 16.72 -24.05 -11.80
C ARG A 854 17.31 -22.64 -11.86
N THR A 855 17.33 -21.96 -10.73
CA THR A 855 17.84 -20.59 -10.60
C THR A 855 18.79 -20.52 -9.40
N TRP A 856 19.99 -20.00 -9.62
CA TRP A 856 20.87 -19.55 -8.54
C TRP A 856 20.78 -18.05 -8.43
N ASN A 857 20.36 -17.53 -7.27
CA ASN A 857 20.41 -16.12 -6.95
C ASN A 857 21.63 -15.84 -6.07
N ILE A 858 22.41 -14.83 -6.42
CA ILE A 858 23.51 -14.30 -5.61
C ILE A 858 23.23 -12.83 -5.36
N SER A 859 23.10 -12.44 -4.10
CA SER A 859 22.71 -11.10 -3.70
C SER A 859 23.59 -10.50 -2.61
N LEU A 860 23.83 -9.20 -2.74
CA LEU A 860 24.52 -8.36 -1.77
C LEU A 860 23.56 -7.28 -1.28
N TYR A 861 23.15 -7.37 -0.02
CA TYR A 861 22.46 -6.28 0.67
C TYR A 861 23.49 -5.28 1.20
N ASN A 862 23.20 -3.99 1.08
CA ASN A 862 24.10 -2.90 1.52
C ASN A 862 25.54 -3.07 0.97
N ALA A 863 25.67 -3.15 -0.36
CA ALA A 863 26.87 -3.56 -1.08
C ALA A 863 28.14 -2.74 -0.78
N TYR A 864 28.02 -1.48 -0.37
CA TYR A 864 29.14 -0.64 0.07
C TYR A 864 29.23 -0.46 1.59
N ASN A 865 28.53 -1.30 2.36
CA ASN A 865 28.54 -1.35 3.82
C ASN A 865 28.30 0.00 4.50
N SER A 866 27.24 0.70 4.08
CA SER A 866 26.81 1.94 4.69
C SER A 866 26.48 1.73 6.17
N MET A 867 27.14 2.46 7.06
CA MET A 867 26.90 2.37 8.50
C MET A 867 25.69 3.25 8.91
N ASN A 868 24.52 2.93 8.36
CA ASN A 868 23.28 3.67 8.59
C ASN A 868 22.80 3.54 10.05
N PRO A 869 22.36 4.63 10.71
CA PRO A 869 21.92 4.57 12.10
C PRO A 869 20.60 3.80 12.24
N THR A 870 20.63 2.65 12.91
CA THR A 870 19.43 1.90 13.30
C THR A 870 18.93 2.34 14.68
N PHE A 871 19.85 2.44 15.64
CA PHE A 871 19.59 2.96 16.99
C PHE A 871 20.62 4.01 17.34
N VAL A 872 20.22 4.96 18.19
CA VAL A 872 21.08 6.04 18.66
C VAL A 872 20.89 6.20 20.16
N TYR A 873 21.99 6.26 20.90
CA TYR A 873 21.98 6.36 22.35
C TYR A 873 23.12 7.25 22.86
N GLY A 874 22.90 7.90 24.00
CA GLY A 874 23.92 8.66 24.68
C GLY A 874 24.89 7.73 25.41
N LYS A 875 26.19 7.95 25.24
CA LYS A 875 27.24 7.34 26.07
C LYS A 875 28.02 8.44 26.77
N ARG A 876 28.10 8.35 28.09
CA ARG A 876 28.96 9.20 28.92
C ARG A 876 30.39 8.64 28.84
N ARG A 877 31.36 9.51 28.58
CA ARG A 877 32.77 9.23 28.80
C ARG A 877 33.25 10.20 29.86
N ASP A 878 33.71 9.66 30.98
CA ASP A 878 34.36 10.42 32.04
C ASP A 878 35.82 10.66 31.63
N TYR A 879 36.30 11.89 31.80
CA TYR A 879 37.61 12.33 31.34
C TYR A 879 38.56 12.48 32.52
N ASP A 880 38.29 13.41 33.44
CA ASP A 880 39.19 13.75 34.54
C ASP A 880 38.43 13.93 35.86
N TYR A 881 39.00 13.40 36.95
CA TYR A 881 38.62 13.73 38.32
C TYR A 881 39.33 15.02 38.71
N LEU A 882 38.61 16.14 38.74
CA LEU A 882 39.15 17.42 39.18
C LEU A 882 38.96 17.55 40.69
N ALA A 883 40.07 17.42 41.43
CA ALA A 883 40.09 17.54 42.88
C ALA A 883 40.42 18.98 43.30
N TYR A 884 39.59 19.57 44.16
CA TYR A 884 39.83 20.88 44.73
C TYR A 884 40.72 20.73 45.97
N LYS A 885 41.67 21.67 46.12
CA LYS A 885 42.50 21.79 47.32
C LYS A 885 42.01 22.96 48.16
N ASP A 886 42.00 22.80 49.48
CA ASP A 886 41.83 23.91 50.41
C ASP A 886 43.02 24.88 50.39
N GLU A 887 42.91 25.94 51.18
CA GLU A 887 43.93 26.99 51.35
C GLU A 887 45.28 26.44 51.90
N TYR A 888 45.28 25.21 52.43
CA TYR A 888 46.46 24.50 52.94
C TYR A 888 46.98 23.42 51.97
N GLY A 889 46.41 23.33 50.76
CA GLY A 889 46.83 22.38 49.73
C GLY A 889 46.27 20.95 49.91
N LYS A 890 45.32 20.74 50.82
CA LYS A 890 44.71 19.44 51.12
C LYS A 890 43.49 19.21 50.23
N TYR A 891 43.38 18.03 49.63
CA TYR A 891 42.24 17.70 48.77
C TYR A 891 40.95 17.56 49.61
N THR A 892 39.94 18.39 49.34
CA THR A 892 38.68 18.44 50.09
C THR A 892 37.47 17.89 49.33
N GLY A 893 37.64 17.55 48.05
CA GLY A 893 36.62 16.91 47.22
C GLY A 893 36.98 17.01 45.74
N GLY A 894 36.18 16.41 44.86
CA GLY A 894 36.36 16.53 43.42
C GLY A 894 35.13 16.13 42.62
N TYR A 895 35.11 16.49 41.34
CA TYR A 895 34.05 16.08 40.42
C TYR A 895 34.63 15.49 39.15
N ASN A 896 33.97 14.47 38.63
CA ASN A 896 34.29 13.90 37.33
C ASN A 896 33.75 14.80 36.22
N THR A 897 34.64 15.30 35.37
CA THR A 897 34.23 15.90 34.11
C THR A 897 33.82 14.79 33.16
N SER A 898 32.65 14.94 32.55
CA SER A 898 32.12 13.95 31.62
C SER A 898 31.55 14.62 30.40
N LYS A 899 31.77 14.03 29.23
CA LYS A 899 31.16 14.51 27.99
C LYS A 899 30.20 13.45 27.47
N LEU A 900 28.99 13.87 27.16
CA LEU A 900 28.00 13.03 26.50
C LEU A 900 28.35 12.97 25.01
N PHE A 901 28.49 11.76 24.48
CA PHE A 901 28.59 11.52 23.04
C PHE A 901 27.42 10.68 22.59
N ILE A 902 26.98 10.95 21.37
CA ILE A 902 25.95 10.16 20.73
C ILE A 902 26.64 9.01 19.98
N LYS A 903 26.27 7.77 20.31
CA LYS A 903 26.66 6.58 19.57
C LYS A 903 25.50 6.09 18.72
N LYS A 904 25.81 5.55 17.55
CA LYS A 904 24.87 4.83 16.70
C LYS A 904 25.21 3.35 16.63
N ILE A 905 24.19 2.52 16.45
CA ILE A 905 24.31 1.09 16.14
C ILE A 905 23.72 0.86 14.75
N THR A 906 24.42 0.08 13.94
CA THR A 906 23.97 -0.40 12.63
C THR A 906 23.70 -1.89 12.75
N LEU A 907 22.45 -2.34 12.56
CA LEU A 907 22.10 -3.77 12.66
C LEU A 907 22.32 -4.56 11.36
N LEU A 908 22.25 -3.89 10.20
CA LEU A 908 22.29 -4.54 8.89
C LEU A 908 23.45 -3.99 8.07
N PRO A 909 24.68 -4.52 8.27
CA PRO A 909 25.85 -4.18 7.46
C PRO A 909 25.73 -4.79 6.06
N ILE A 910 26.84 -4.93 5.35
CA ILE A 910 26.86 -5.76 4.13
C ILE A 910 26.48 -7.21 4.47
N ILE A 911 25.49 -7.76 3.75
CA ILE A 911 25.03 -9.14 3.95
C ILE A 911 25.01 -9.85 2.58
N PRO A 912 25.94 -10.78 2.33
CA PRO A 912 25.87 -11.65 1.16
C PRO A 912 24.83 -12.75 1.37
N SER A 913 24.28 -13.23 0.26
CA SER A 913 23.29 -14.30 0.26
C SER A 913 23.32 -15.08 -1.04
N VAL A 914 23.01 -16.37 -0.92
CA VAL A 914 22.83 -17.29 -2.03
C VAL A 914 21.54 -18.05 -1.80
N THR A 915 20.73 -18.15 -2.85
CA THR A 915 19.48 -18.92 -2.86
C THR A 915 19.44 -19.81 -4.10
N TYR A 916 19.07 -21.06 -3.91
CA TYR A 916 18.80 -22.01 -4.98
C TYR A 916 17.30 -22.26 -5.08
N THR A 917 16.72 -22.02 -6.25
CA THR A 917 15.31 -22.27 -6.52
C THR A 917 15.14 -23.27 -7.65
N TYR A 918 14.27 -24.26 -7.46
CA TYR A 918 13.83 -25.20 -8.49
C TYR A 918 12.32 -25.12 -8.67
N LYS A 919 11.88 -24.70 -9.86
CA LYS A 919 10.47 -24.68 -10.28
C LYS A 919 10.21 -25.86 -11.21
N PHE A 920 9.20 -26.69 -10.97
CA PHE A 920 8.91 -27.90 -11.75
C PHE A 920 7.47 -27.96 -12.22
#